data_AF-M4C8E5-F1
#
_entry.id   AF-M4C8E5-F1
#
_cell.length_a   1.000
_cell.length_b   1.000
_cell.length_c   1.000
_cell.angle_alpha   90.00
_cell.angle_beta   90.00
_cell.angle_gamma   90.00
#
_symmetry.space_group_name_H-M   'P 1'
#
loop_
_entity.id
_entity.type
_entity.pdbx_description
1 polymer ?
#
loop_
_entity_poly.entity_id
_entity_poly.type
_entity_poly.pdbx_seq_one_letter_code
_entity_poly.pdbx_strand_id
1 'polypeptide(L)'
;MPTIAGPSSSPHKHIVAARSENTGVSEVNTPRKRKLRSDSAAEVASTAIVTESSFATPMKWKSPRRCAVSSPKALKKEDSKGKLESPVMSAVKDRFDCLDVKSKWNPRDDDQMRAVKEALHVSKAPSTVVCREDEQRRVLEFVKGCMEQKKAGSLYICGCPGTGKSLSMEKIRQQADDWAQQEGLPCLETVSVNCTSLTKTTDIFSKILGESETGKKVNGSSSPLQQLQVLFSQKQQSSSTKMMLIIADEMDYLITRDRGVLHELFMLTTLPFSRCILIGVANAIDLADRFLPKLKSLNCKPLVVTFRAYSMEQILRILQERLVELPYVAFQSKALELCARKVSAASGDMRKALSVCRSALEILETEVKGSTDQEPQSPVTEDQVVKMDHMVAALSKTFKSPVVDTIQSLPQHQQIIVCSAAKAFRGSKKDRSIAELNKLYTEICKSSMITPAGITEFTNMCTVLNDQGILKLSNARDDKLKRVSLRVDEADITFALKIIESKEMSAVSISSVKSNLSAVKAVAVTHHRPPPSFRCPSSLASLSSTTTTSLHCNDVSSISRSKLLPPSRLHPIKSSPSPTPSLAADSSANQLAKFKEAAEKGNLVPLYRCVFSDHLTPILAYRCLVKEDDRDAPSFLFESVEPGLQASNIGRYSVVGAQPTIEIVAKGNVVTVMDHGAGRRTVEEVDDPMVVPQKIMEEWEPQRIDELPEAFCGGWVGYFSYDTVRYVEKKKLPFSNAPEDDRSLPDVHLGLYDDVIVFDHVEKKAYVIHWVRIDKDRSVEDNYSDGMYQLESLVSRIQDQKPPKMPTGFIKLRTEQFGPKLEKSTMTSEAYKEAVLEAKEHILAGDIFQIVLSQRFERRTFADPFEIYRALRIVNPSPYMAYLQARGCILVASSPEILLRSKNRKITNRPLAGTVRRGKTPKEDLMQEKELLSDEKQCAEHIMLVDLGRNDVGKVSKPGSVEVEKLMNIERYSHVMHISSTVKGELLDDLTSWDALRAALPVGTVSGAPKVKAMELIDKLEVTRRGPYSGGFGGISFNGDMDIALSLRTMVFPTNTRYDTLYSYKHPQRRREGIAHIQAGAGVVADSNPEDEQRECENKAAALARAIDLAESSFLETPEVTRPRINNVLE
;
A
#
# COMPACT_ATOMS: atom_id res chain seq x y z
N MET A 1 4.38 61.73 20.62
CA MET A 1 5.16 62.52 21.60
C MET A 1 4.20 63.14 22.60
N PRO A 2 4.58 63.40 23.88
CA PRO A 2 5.76 62.91 24.58
C PRO A 2 5.51 62.35 26.02
N THR A 3 6.27 61.30 26.39
CA THR A 3 7.07 61.10 27.65
C THR A 3 6.43 61.19 29.06
N ILE A 4 6.44 60.09 29.88
CA ILE A 4 7.47 59.62 30.87
C ILE A 4 7.45 60.32 32.26
N ALA A 5 7.21 59.55 33.34
CA ALA A 5 7.88 59.61 34.67
C ALA A 5 7.40 58.49 35.64
N GLY A 6 8.19 58.15 36.67
CA GLY A 6 7.82 57.30 37.84
C GLY A 6 8.19 58.04 39.15
N PRO A 7 8.64 57.40 40.26
CA PRO A 7 8.72 55.96 40.59
C PRO A 7 8.35 55.59 42.08
N SER A 8 8.60 54.32 42.43
CA SER A 8 8.62 53.62 43.75
C SER A 8 8.79 54.36 45.11
N SER A 9 8.15 53.83 46.17
CA SER A 9 8.72 53.61 47.52
C SER A 9 7.86 52.67 48.41
N SER A 10 8.37 52.21 49.57
CA SER A 10 7.78 51.23 50.52
C SER A 10 7.58 51.83 51.94
N PRO A 11 7.08 51.11 52.99
CA PRO A 11 7.99 50.30 53.84
C PRO A 11 7.40 49.16 54.73
N HIS A 12 8.27 48.24 55.21
CA HIS A 12 8.31 47.57 56.56
C HIS A 12 7.09 46.78 57.13
N LYS A 13 7.18 45.86 58.12
CA LYS A 13 8.23 45.18 58.94
C LYS A 13 7.63 43.81 59.37
N HIS A 14 8.38 42.74 59.65
CA HIS A 14 9.10 42.48 60.91
C HIS A 14 10.10 41.31 60.79
N ILE A 15 10.90 41.05 61.83
CA ILE A 15 12.06 40.14 61.90
C ILE A 15 11.92 39.18 63.10
N VAL A 16 12.44 37.94 63.04
CA VAL A 16 13.19 37.23 64.11
C VAL A 16 13.71 35.84 63.66
N ALA A 17 15.01 35.55 63.93
CA ALA A 17 15.70 34.24 64.05
C ALA A 17 15.60 33.16 62.93
N ALA A 18 16.56 32.24 62.74
CA ALA A 18 18.01 32.18 63.04
C ALA A 18 18.67 31.06 62.19
N ARG A 19 20.02 30.98 62.14
CA ARG A 19 20.79 29.92 61.44
C ARG A 19 21.27 28.83 62.43
N SER A 20 21.35 27.56 62.00
CA SER A 20 22.60 26.76 62.01
C SER A 20 22.42 25.29 61.56
N GLU A 21 23.13 24.91 60.50
CA GLU A 21 23.96 23.71 60.26
C GLU A 21 23.77 22.33 60.96
N ASN A 22 24.17 21.30 60.18
CA ASN A 22 24.85 20.03 60.54
C ASN A 22 24.07 18.73 60.92
N THR A 23 24.17 17.77 59.98
CA THR A 23 24.55 16.34 60.12
C THR A 23 23.96 15.44 61.23
N GLY A 24 23.31 14.34 60.82
CA GLY A 24 23.84 13.00 61.16
C GLY A 24 22.92 11.91 61.76
N VAL A 25 22.58 10.90 60.92
CA VAL A 25 22.61 9.44 61.22
C VAL A 25 21.60 8.78 62.21
N SER A 26 21.10 7.60 61.80
CA SER A 26 20.54 6.44 62.55
C SER A 26 19.16 6.47 63.28
N GLU A 27 18.38 5.41 62.99
CA GLU A 27 17.57 4.56 63.92
C GLU A 27 16.38 5.13 64.74
N VAL A 28 15.39 4.34 65.24
CA VAL A 28 14.62 3.20 64.67
C VAL A 28 13.31 2.95 65.49
N ASN A 29 12.19 2.64 64.82
CA ASN A 29 10.95 1.95 65.30
C ASN A 29 10.09 2.38 66.53
N THR A 30 8.77 2.42 66.28
CA THR A 30 7.63 1.93 67.14
C THR A 30 7.18 2.77 68.37
N PRO A 31 5.94 2.61 68.94
CA PRO A 31 5.01 1.45 68.87
C PRO A 31 3.50 1.67 68.63
N ARG A 32 2.76 0.55 68.58
CA ARG A 32 1.29 0.38 68.40
C ARG A 32 0.48 0.51 69.70
N LYS A 33 -0.80 0.95 69.59
CA LYS A 33 -2.07 0.46 70.25
C LYS A 33 -3.08 1.63 70.36
N ARG A 34 -4.41 1.49 70.53
CA ARG A 34 -5.48 0.49 70.23
C ARG A 34 -6.82 1.11 70.76
N LYS A 35 -8.01 0.57 70.41
CA LYS A 35 -9.37 0.94 70.95
C LYS A 35 -9.94 2.29 70.43
N LEU A 36 -11.25 2.61 70.42
CA LEU A 36 -12.49 1.95 70.92
C LEU A 36 -13.76 2.36 70.08
N ARG A 37 -14.93 1.77 70.42
CA ARG A 37 -16.38 2.11 70.22
C ARG A 37 -16.83 3.56 69.86
N SER A 38 -18.08 3.84 69.46
CA SER A 38 -19.24 3.09 68.86
C SER A 38 -20.46 4.04 68.65
N ASP A 39 -21.50 3.58 67.93
CA ASP A 39 -22.91 4.08 67.93
C ASP A 39 -23.11 5.56 67.49
N SER A 40 -24.30 6.15 67.27
CA SER A 40 -25.74 5.80 67.19
C SER A 40 -26.45 7.01 66.55
N ALA A 41 -27.67 7.03 65.98
CA ALA A 41 -28.67 6.06 65.46
C ALA A 41 -29.72 6.92 64.65
N ALA A 42 -30.83 6.46 64.05
CA ALA A 42 -31.47 5.15 63.90
C ALA A 42 -31.82 4.95 62.38
N GLU A 43 -32.97 4.56 61.82
CA GLU A 43 -34.32 4.04 62.21
C GLU A 43 -34.90 3.37 60.90
N VAL A 44 -36.04 2.67 60.75
CA VAL A 44 -37.29 2.48 61.52
C VAL A 44 -37.78 1.00 61.42
N ALA A 45 -38.94 0.72 62.00
CA ALA A 45 -39.80 -0.48 61.95
C ALA A 45 -40.24 -0.96 60.53
N SER A 46 -40.69 -2.22 60.30
CA SER A 46 -40.65 -3.45 61.12
C SER A 46 -41.15 -4.71 60.36
N THR A 47 -40.91 -5.88 60.97
CA THR A 47 -41.68 -7.16 60.84
C THR A 47 -41.54 -8.00 59.55
N ALA A 48 -41.88 -9.29 59.67
CA ALA A 48 -41.70 -10.36 58.67
C ALA A 48 -42.83 -11.42 58.79
N ILE A 49 -42.98 -12.32 57.80
CA ILE A 49 -43.34 -13.76 57.92
C ILE A 49 -43.56 -14.42 56.53
N VAL A 50 -42.76 -15.47 56.25
CA VAL A 50 -43.04 -16.80 55.60
C VAL A 50 -43.85 -16.92 54.28
N THR A 51 -43.45 -17.90 53.43
CA THR A 51 -44.13 -18.49 52.24
C THR A 51 -44.33 -17.58 51.00
N GLU A 52 -44.30 -18.06 49.73
CA GLU A 52 -44.10 -19.43 49.19
C GLU A 52 -43.28 -19.41 47.85
N SER A 53 -43.33 -20.47 47.03
CA SER A 53 -42.31 -20.80 46.03
C SER A 53 -42.50 -20.30 44.58
N SER A 54 -41.36 -20.02 43.94
CA SER A 54 -41.05 -20.18 42.50
C SER A 54 -41.93 -19.52 41.42
N PHE A 55 -41.34 -18.54 40.72
CA PHE A 55 -41.24 -18.51 39.25
C PHE A 55 -40.05 -17.62 38.83
N ALA A 56 -39.39 -17.90 37.71
CA ALA A 56 -38.17 -17.20 37.30
C ALA A 56 -38.07 -16.97 35.79
N THR A 57 -37.77 -15.73 35.38
CA THR A 57 -37.14 -15.23 34.13
C THR A 57 -37.49 -13.72 33.97
N PRO A 58 -36.86 -12.95 33.06
CA PRO A 58 -35.40 -12.83 32.87
C PRO A 58 -34.95 -11.36 32.75
N MET A 59 -33.69 -11.00 33.07
CA MET A 59 -33.10 -9.77 32.51
C MET A 59 -31.56 -9.72 32.44
N LYS A 60 -31.07 -9.16 31.32
CA LYS A 60 -29.80 -8.42 31.15
C LYS A 60 -28.50 -9.17 31.46
N TRP A 61 -27.97 -9.88 30.47
CA TRP A 61 -26.54 -10.19 30.42
C TRP A 61 -25.72 -8.89 30.28
N LYS A 62 -24.79 -8.64 31.22
CA LYS A 62 -23.70 -7.68 31.07
C LYS A 62 -22.44 -8.42 30.61
N SER A 63 -21.63 -7.79 29.77
CA SER A 63 -20.34 -8.34 29.32
C SER A 63 -19.23 -8.16 30.37
N PRO A 64 -18.43 -9.20 30.67
CA PRO A 64 -17.20 -9.06 31.45
C PRO A 64 -16.05 -8.50 30.59
N ARG A 65 -15.24 -7.60 31.17
CA ARG A 65 -13.90 -7.26 30.66
C ARG A 65 -12.85 -7.77 31.65
N ARG A 66 -11.69 -8.18 31.11
CA ARG A 66 -10.36 -8.28 31.77
C ARG A 66 -10.33 -8.64 33.26
N CYS A 67 -9.91 -9.85 33.58
CA CYS A 67 -9.07 -10.05 34.77
C CYS A 67 -7.70 -9.39 34.54
N ALA A 68 -7.18 -8.70 35.55
CA ALA A 68 -5.79 -8.27 35.60
C ALA A 68 -5.01 -9.19 36.55
N VAL A 69 -3.71 -9.37 36.30
CA VAL A 69 -2.80 -10.08 37.21
C VAL A 69 -1.60 -9.16 37.49
N SER A 70 -1.29 -8.97 38.77
CA SER A 70 -0.26 -8.05 39.26
C SER A 70 1.03 -8.78 39.62
N SER A 71 2.17 -8.25 39.19
CA SER A 71 3.50 -8.77 39.55
C SER A 71 3.94 -8.34 40.96
N PRO A 72 4.43 -9.26 41.82
CA PRO A 72 5.27 -8.94 42.97
C PRO A 72 6.75 -8.83 42.56
N LYS A 73 7.60 -8.24 43.42
CA LYS A 73 9.03 -7.99 43.14
C LYS A 73 9.97 -9.04 43.73
N ALA A 74 11.00 -9.39 42.95
CA ALA A 74 12.38 -9.74 43.30
C ALA A 74 12.72 -10.44 44.65
N LEU A 75 13.38 -11.59 44.53
CA LEU A 75 14.31 -12.16 45.54
C LEU A 75 15.55 -12.77 44.84
N LYS A 76 16.60 -13.10 45.60
CA LYS A 76 17.93 -13.47 45.08
C LYS A 76 18.17 -14.99 45.07
N LYS A 77 19.07 -15.44 44.18
CA LYS A 77 19.91 -16.67 44.22
C LYS A 77 19.35 -17.94 44.87
N GLU A 78 19.26 -19.03 44.09
CA GLU A 78 20.23 -20.15 44.15
C GLU A 78 20.00 -21.15 42.99
N ASP A 79 20.94 -22.08 42.78
CA ASP A 79 20.95 -23.00 41.64
C ASP A 79 20.00 -24.21 41.79
N SER A 80 19.27 -24.56 40.72
CA SER A 80 18.88 -25.96 40.43
C SER A 80 18.25 -26.10 39.04
N LYS A 81 18.38 -27.29 38.43
CA LYS A 81 17.81 -27.62 37.11
C LYS A 81 16.35 -28.06 37.24
N GLY A 82 15.44 -27.46 36.48
CA GLY A 82 14.07 -27.95 36.30
C GLY A 82 13.39 -27.32 35.09
N LYS A 83 12.88 -28.15 34.17
CA LYS A 83 11.93 -27.71 33.12
C LYS A 83 10.50 -27.79 33.67
N LEU A 84 9.63 -26.89 33.23
CA LEU A 84 8.19 -26.95 33.49
C LEU A 84 7.42 -26.66 32.18
N GLU A 85 6.73 -27.67 31.65
CA GLU A 85 5.84 -27.54 30.48
C GLU A 85 4.39 -27.22 30.94
N SER A 86 3.54 -26.72 30.04
CA SER A 86 2.22 -26.19 30.40
C SER A 86 1.09 -27.24 30.39
N PRO A 87 0.02 -27.09 31.22
CA PRO A 87 -0.84 -28.22 31.63
C PRO A 87 -1.85 -28.74 30.59
N VAL A 88 -1.79 -28.26 29.34
CA VAL A 88 -2.71 -28.68 28.27
C VAL A 88 -2.06 -29.69 27.33
N MET A 89 -0.72 -29.73 27.26
CA MET A 89 0.00 -30.78 26.52
C MET A 89 0.09 -32.10 27.31
N SER A 90 0.16 -32.04 28.66
CA SER A 90 0.27 -33.23 29.52
C SER A 90 -0.91 -34.20 29.33
N ALA A 91 -2.15 -33.70 29.39
CA ALA A 91 -3.35 -34.52 29.23
C ALA A 91 -3.49 -35.23 27.86
N VAL A 92 -2.68 -34.85 26.87
CA VAL A 92 -2.52 -35.58 25.59
C VAL A 92 -1.35 -36.56 25.68
N LYS A 93 -0.19 -36.14 26.21
CA LYS A 93 0.99 -36.99 26.50
C LYS A 93 0.60 -38.24 27.30
N ASP A 94 -0.16 -38.05 28.38
CA ASP A 94 -0.62 -39.10 29.31
C ASP A 94 -1.57 -40.13 28.66
N ARG A 95 -2.04 -39.90 27.43
CA ARG A 95 -2.80 -40.88 26.62
C ARG A 95 -1.95 -41.60 25.56
N PHE A 96 -0.75 -41.13 25.26
CA PHE A 96 0.15 -41.77 24.30
C PHE A 96 1.15 -42.72 24.96
N ASP A 97 1.56 -42.47 26.22
CA ASP A 97 2.45 -43.34 27.01
C ASP A 97 1.72 -44.59 27.60
N CYS A 98 0.68 -45.09 26.92
CA CYS A 98 -0.09 -46.29 27.27
C CYS A 98 -0.38 -47.16 26.02
N LEU A 99 0.55 -47.18 25.06
CA LEU A 99 0.49 -47.97 23.82
C LEU A 99 1.73 -48.84 23.60
N ASP A 100 2.16 -49.53 24.66
CA ASP A 100 3.06 -50.68 24.50
C ASP A 100 2.38 -51.79 23.67
N VAL A 101 3.18 -52.50 22.87
CA VAL A 101 2.76 -53.59 21.96
C VAL A 101 1.86 -53.15 20.79
N LYS A 102 2.34 -52.21 19.97
CA LYS A 102 2.03 -52.21 18.53
C LYS A 102 2.87 -53.26 17.79
N SER A 103 2.29 -53.93 16.78
CA SER A 103 2.93 -55.04 16.07
C SER A 103 3.94 -54.56 15.00
N LYS A 104 4.88 -55.43 14.62
CA LYS A 104 5.93 -55.09 13.64
C LYS A 104 5.33 -55.04 12.23
N TRP A 105 5.33 -53.85 11.65
CA TRP A 105 4.91 -53.57 10.27
C TRP A 105 5.65 -54.46 9.27
N ASN A 106 4.90 -55.09 8.34
CA ASN A 106 5.47 -55.87 7.24
C ASN A 106 4.91 -55.37 5.88
N PRO A 107 5.69 -54.63 5.07
CA PRO A 107 5.22 -54.16 3.76
C PRO A 107 5.14 -55.26 2.69
N ARG A 108 5.57 -56.49 3.00
CA ARG A 108 5.39 -57.69 2.14
C ARG A 108 4.08 -58.43 2.44
N ASP A 109 3.29 -57.97 3.41
CA ASP A 109 1.95 -58.48 3.71
C ASP A 109 0.92 -57.64 2.95
N ASP A 110 0.28 -58.23 1.92
CA ASP A 110 -0.69 -57.55 1.06
C ASP A 110 -1.96 -57.10 1.82
N ASP A 111 -2.33 -57.74 2.93
CA ASP A 111 -3.49 -57.36 3.73
C ASP A 111 -3.15 -56.20 4.68
N GLN A 112 -1.96 -56.19 5.30
CA GLN A 112 -1.45 -55.00 6.00
C GLN A 112 -1.32 -53.80 5.04
N MET A 113 -0.76 -54.01 3.85
CA MET A 113 -0.62 -52.97 2.83
C MET A 113 -1.99 -52.43 2.37
N ARG A 114 -2.99 -53.31 2.19
CA ARG A 114 -4.37 -52.91 1.85
C ARG A 114 -5.00 -52.07 2.96
N ALA A 115 -4.85 -52.46 4.22
CA ALA A 115 -5.41 -51.75 5.37
C ALA A 115 -4.83 -50.33 5.54
N VAL A 116 -3.53 -50.11 5.33
CA VAL A 116 -2.96 -48.73 5.35
C VAL A 116 -3.52 -47.89 4.20
N LYS A 117 -3.59 -48.44 2.99
CA LYS A 117 -4.16 -47.75 1.81
C LYS A 117 -5.64 -47.39 2.00
N GLU A 118 -6.38 -48.21 2.74
CA GLU A 118 -7.77 -47.95 3.11
C GLU A 118 -7.91 -46.87 4.22
N ALA A 119 -7.06 -46.90 5.26
CA ALA A 119 -7.01 -45.86 6.29
C ALA A 119 -6.72 -44.46 5.72
N LEU A 120 -5.87 -44.39 4.71
CA LEU A 120 -5.57 -43.17 3.95
C LEU A 120 -6.59 -42.86 2.84
N HIS A 121 -7.65 -43.65 2.66
CA HIS A 121 -8.62 -43.40 1.61
C HIS A 121 -9.51 -42.20 1.93
N VAL A 122 -9.74 -41.35 0.92
CA VAL A 122 -10.56 -40.13 1.05
C VAL A 122 -12.03 -40.43 1.35
N SER A 123 -12.55 -41.57 0.88
CA SER A 123 -13.92 -42.02 1.16
C SER A 123 -14.09 -42.70 2.53
N LYS A 124 -13.00 -43.04 3.24
CA LYS A 124 -13.11 -43.58 4.60
C LYS A 124 -13.40 -42.42 5.55
N ALA A 125 -14.63 -42.37 6.05
CA ALA A 125 -15.01 -41.41 7.09
C ALA A 125 -14.32 -41.79 8.41
N PRO A 126 -13.61 -40.87 9.08
CA PRO A 126 -12.99 -41.16 10.37
C PRO A 126 -14.03 -41.13 11.49
N SER A 127 -13.80 -41.93 12.53
CA SER A 127 -14.61 -41.98 13.75
C SER A 127 -14.70 -40.59 14.43
N THR A 128 -13.59 -39.86 14.48
CA THR A 128 -13.46 -38.48 14.97
C THR A 128 -13.11 -37.51 13.84
N VAL A 129 -13.71 -36.31 13.85
CA VAL A 129 -13.34 -35.23 12.91
C VAL A 129 -12.52 -34.21 13.71
N VAL A 130 -11.24 -34.51 13.85
CA VAL A 130 -10.27 -33.74 14.64
C VAL A 130 -9.91 -32.42 13.95
N CYS A 131 -9.55 -31.40 14.73
CA CYS A 131 -9.15 -30.06 14.27
C CYS A 131 -10.27 -29.21 13.62
N ARG A 132 -11.55 -29.52 13.91
CA ARG A 132 -12.76 -28.74 13.53
C ARG A 132 -13.80 -28.63 14.67
N GLU A 133 -13.36 -28.87 15.90
CA GLU A 133 -14.21 -28.98 17.08
C GLU A 133 -14.91 -27.64 17.42
N ASP A 134 -14.29 -26.51 17.12
CA ASP A 134 -14.86 -25.17 17.34
C ASP A 134 -15.85 -24.76 16.25
N GLU A 135 -15.57 -25.05 14.96
CA GLU A 135 -16.54 -24.83 13.89
C GLU A 135 -17.77 -25.72 14.07
N GLN A 136 -17.58 -27.00 14.40
CA GLN A 136 -18.68 -27.93 14.65
C GLN A 136 -19.54 -27.49 15.83
N ARG A 137 -18.92 -27.05 16.94
CA ARG A 137 -19.66 -26.54 18.10
C ARG A 137 -20.56 -25.36 17.73
N ARG A 138 -20.05 -24.37 16.99
CA ARG A 138 -20.84 -23.19 16.58
C ARG A 138 -22.03 -23.54 15.69
N VAL A 139 -21.88 -24.51 14.78
CA VAL A 139 -22.99 -24.95 13.92
C VAL A 139 -24.01 -25.76 14.72
N LEU A 140 -23.56 -26.63 15.63
CA LEU A 140 -24.44 -27.39 16.50
C LEU A 140 -25.22 -26.49 17.47
N GLU A 141 -24.55 -25.53 18.11
CA GLU A 141 -25.19 -24.49 18.96
C GLU A 141 -26.27 -23.71 18.19
N PHE A 142 -25.99 -23.35 16.93
CA PHE A 142 -26.96 -22.67 16.07
C PHE A 142 -28.19 -23.54 15.74
N VAL A 143 -28.00 -24.82 15.38
CA VAL A 143 -29.10 -25.76 15.09
C VAL A 143 -29.94 -26.00 16.34
N LYS A 144 -29.32 -26.28 17.49
CA LYS A 144 -30.02 -26.46 18.77
C LYS A 144 -30.84 -25.23 19.15
N GLY A 145 -30.26 -24.03 19.10
CA GLY A 145 -30.95 -22.79 19.41
C GLY A 145 -32.14 -22.49 18.47
N CYS A 146 -32.10 -22.92 17.21
CA CYS A 146 -33.24 -22.83 16.29
C CYS A 146 -34.35 -23.83 16.64
N MET A 147 -33.99 -25.06 17.04
CA MET A 147 -34.92 -26.12 17.45
C MET A 147 -35.63 -25.79 18.78
N GLU A 148 -34.88 -25.35 19.80
CA GLU A 148 -35.41 -24.89 21.09
C GLU A 148 -36.42 -23.76 20.91
N GLN A 149 -36.08 -22.75 20.11
CA GLN A 149 -36.92 -21.58 19.87
C GLN A 149 -38.04 -21.83 18.84
N LYS A 150 -38.02 -22.98 18.13
CA LYS A 150 -38.91 -23.34 17.02
C LYS A 150 -39.01 -22.24 15.94
N LYS A 151 -37.86 -21.66 15.58
CA LYS A 151 -37.73 -20.59 14.57
C LYS A 151 -36.90 -21.05 13.38
N ALA A 152 -37.26 -20.56 12.19
CA ALA A 152 -36.37 -20.64 11.03
C ALA A 152 -35.06 -19.86 11.26
N GLY A 153 -34.02 -20.30 10.56
CA GLY A 153 -32.70 -19.68 10.60
C GLY A 153 -31.87 -20.06 9.37
N SER A 154 -30.92 -19.20 9.00
CA SER A 154 -30.00 -19.46 7.90
C SER A 154 -28.54 -19.36 8.33
N LEU A 155 -27.72 -20.23 7.76
CA LEU A 155 -26.30 -20.39 8.03
C LEU A 155 -25.56 -20.53 6.70
N TYR A 156 -24.43 -19.84 6.59
CA TYR A 156 -23.57 -19.84 5.41
C TYR A 156 -22.16 -20.28 5.81
N ILE A 157 -21.67 -21.34 5.18
CA ILE A 157 -20.39 -21.97 5.50
C ILE A 157 -19.46 -21.84 4.30
N CYS A 158 -18.35 -21.13 4.45
CA CYS A 158 -17.37 -20.94 3.38
C CYS A 158 -15.97 -21.43 3.79
N GLY A 159 -15.10 -21.59 2.80
CA GLY A 159 -13.71 -22.01 3.02
C GLY A 159 -13.18 -22.82 1.84
N CYS A 160 -11.86 -22.91 1.70
CA CYS A 160 -11.21 -23.63 0.61
C CYS A 160 -11.71 -25.09 0.45
N PRO A 161 -11.62 -25.70 -0.75
CA PRO A 161 -11.94 -27.11 -0.93
C PRO A 161 -11.01 -28.00 -0.09
N GLY A 162 -11.50 -29.16 0.36
CA GLY A 162 -10.72 -30.11 1.17
C GLY A 162 -10.54 -29.77 2.66
N THR A 163 -11.15 -28.69 3.15
CA THR A 163 -11.09 -28.23 4.56
C THR A 163 -11.99 -28.99 5.54
N GLY A 164 -12.71 -30.03 5.09
CA GLY A 164 -13.55 -30.88 5.95
C GLY A 164 -14.99 -30.42 6.17
N LYS A 165 -15.49 -29.43 5.39
CA LYS A 165 -16.85 -28.87 5.50
C LYS A 165 -17.95 -29.94 5.48
N SER A 166 -18.11 -30.65 4.36
CA SER A 166 -19.19 -31.64 4.15
C SER A 166 -19.14 -32.79 5.16
N LEU A 167 -17.95 -33.29 5.47
CA LEU A 167 -17.72 -34.30 6.51
C LEU A 167 -18.15 -33.83 7.90
N SER A 168 -17.94 -32.54 8.20
CA SER A 168 -18.42 -31.94 9.45
C SER A 168 -19.95 -31.83 9.46
N MET A 169 -20.58 -31.47 8.33
CA MET A 169 -22.04 -31.34 8.26
C MET A 169 -22.76 -32.67 8.44
N GLU A 170 -22.27 -33.76 7.86
CA GLU A 170 -22.85 -35.09 8.05
C GLU A 170 -22.70 -35.57 9.51
N LYS A 171 -21.60 -35.21 10.19
CA LYS A 171 -21.47 -35.49 11.64
C LYS A 171 -22.38 -34.60 12.51
N ILE A 172 -22.60 -33.34 12.12
CA ILE A 172 -23.55 -32.45 12.80
C ILE A 172 -24.99 -32.92 12.65
N ARG A 173 -25.38 -33.46 11.48
CA ARG A 173 -26.68 -34.10 11.25
C ARG A 173 -26.92 -35.20 12.29
N GLN A 174 -26.00 -36.17 12.37
CA GLN A 174 -26.06 -37.27 13.33
C GLN A 174 -26.17 -36.74 14.78
N GLN A 175 -25.32 -35.78 15.16
CA GLN A 175 -25.35 -35.18 16.50
C GLN A 175 -26.63 -34.38 16.82
N ALA A 176 -27.30 -33.82 15.81
CA ALA A 176 -28.57 -33.13 15.98
C ALA A 176 -29.73 -34.12 16.12
N ASP A 177 -29.73 -35.20 15.33
CA ASP A 177 -30.72 -36.28 15.40
C ASP A 177 -30.61 -37.09 16.71
N ASP A 178 -29.38 -37.38 17.16
CA ASP A 178 -29.10 -38.01 18.47
C ASP A 178 -29.61 -37.15 19.63
N TRP A 179 -29.33 -35.85 19.60
CA TRP A 179 -29.76 -34.92 20.65
C TRP A 179 -31.28 -34.70 20.66
N ALA A 180 -31.92 -34.64 19.48
CA ALA A 180 -33.38 -34.55 19.38
C ALA A 180 -34.08 -35.74 20.05
N GLN A 181 -33.52 -36.95 19.91
CA GLN A 181 -34.00 -38.15 20.59
C GLN A 181 -33.79 -38.08 22.11
N GLN A 182 -32.66 -37.56 22.57
CA GLN A 182 -32.35 -37.43 24.01
C GLN A 182 -33.27 -36.44 24.74
N GLU A 183 -33.59 -35.29 24.13
CA GLU A 183 -34.48 -34.27 24.73
C GLU A 183 -35.97 -34.53 24.51
N GLY A 184 -36.35 -35.62 23.82
CA GLY A 184 -37.75 -35.91 23.48
C GLY A 184 -38.41 -34.90 22.53
N LEU A 185 -37.61 -34.18 21.73
CA LEU A 185 -38.09 -33.19 20.78
C LEU A 185 -38.68 -33.84 19.52
N PRO A 186 -39.61 -33.18 18.80
CA PRO A 186 -40.14 -33.71 17.55
C PRO A 186 -39.00 -33.87 16.52
N CYS A 187 -38.89 -35.10 15.99
CA CYS A 187 -37.87 -35.54 15.03
C CYS A 187 -37.58 -34.49 13.94
N LEU A 188 -36.29 -34.26 13.68
CA LEU A 188 -35.77 -33.35 12.68
C LEU A 188 -35.88 -33.96 11.28
N GLU A 189 -36.47 -33.24 10.33
CA GLU A 189 -36.59 -33.67 8.94
C GLU A 189 -35.39 -33.15 8.15
N THR A 190 -34.29 -33.91 8.13
CA THR A 190 -33.03 -33.49 7.51
C THR A 190 -32.92 -33.91 6.03
N VAL A 191 -32.96 -32.90 5.15
CA VAL A 191 -32.84 -32.98 3.69
C VAL A 191 -31.42 -32.54 3.27
N SER A 192 -30.75 -33.31 2.39
CA SER A 192 -29.33 -33.11 2.08
C SER A 192 -29.06 -33.11 0.57
N VAL A 193 -28.96 -31.91 -0.02
CA VAL A 193 -28.82 -31.70 -1.47
C VAL A 193 -27.41 -31.26 -1.84
N ASN A 194 -26.67 -32.09 -2.57
CA ASN A 194 -25.50 -31.62 -3.32
C ASN A 194 -25.95 -30.90 -4.60
N CYS A 195 -25.62 -29.61 -4.71
CA CYS A 195 -26.03 -28.75 -5.83
C CYS A 195 -25.37 -29.13 -7.17
N THR A 196 -24.19 -29.77 -7.18
CA THR A 196 -23.56 -30.22 -8.45
C THR A 196 -24.24 -31.45 -9.07
N SER A 197 -25.15 -32.11 -8.33
CA SER A 197 -26.00 -33.19 -8.87
C SER A 197 -27.22 -32.71 -9.67
N LEU A 198 -27.46 -31.39 -9.76
CA LEU A 198 -28.66 -30.81 -10.37
C LEU A 198 -28.45 -30.47 -11.85
N THR A 199 -29.42 -30.83 -12.71
CA THR A 199 -29.33 -30.52 -14.16
C THR A 199 -29.68 -29.06 -14.46
N LYS A 200 -30.68 -28.52 -13.75
CA LYS A 200 -31.08 -27.12 -13.72
C LYS A 200 -31.06 -26.63 -12.28
N THR A 201 -30.74 -25.36 -12.08
CA THR A 201 -30.72 -24.72 -10.76
C THR A 201 -32.06 -24.81 -10.04
N THR A 202 -33.17 -24.62 -10.76
CA THR A 202 -34.54 -24.69 -10.24
C THR A 202 -34.98 -26.08 -9.78
N ASP A 203 -34.28 -27.15 -10.17
CA ASP A 203 -34.58 -28.52 -9.74
C ASP A 203 -34.40 -28.71 -8.22
N ILE A 204 -33.66 -27.81 -7.54
CA ILE A 204 -33.41 -27.85 -6.10
C ILE A 204 -34.71 -27.88 -5.28
N PHE A 205 -35.71 -27.08 -5.65
CA PHE A 205 -37.00 -27.01 -4.96
C PHE A 205 -37.82 -28.29 -5.13
N SER A 206 -37.75 -28.91 -6.32
CA SER A 206 -38.35 -30.22 -6.59
C SER A 206 -37.71 -31.33 -5.76
N LYS A 207 -36.39 -31.27 -5.57
CA LYS A 207 -35.65 -32.25 -4.75
C LYS A 207 -35.93 -32.11 -3.25
N ILE A 208 -35.99 -30.87 -2.74
CA ILE A 208 -36.39 -30.59 -1.35
C ILE A 208 -37.82 -31.10 -1.06
N LEU A 209 -38.76 -30.93 -2.00
CA LEU A 209 -40.11 -31.50 -1.87
C LEU A 209 -40.14 -33.03 -1.97
N GLY A 210 -39.32 -33.62 -2.85
CA GLY A 210 -39.28 -35.07 -3.08
C GLY A 210 -38.63 -35.87 -1.95
N GLU A 211 -37.77 -35.24 -1.15
CA GLU A 211 -37.12 -35.85 0.03
C GLU A 211 -37.91 -35.63 1.34
N SER A 212 -39.05 -34.92 1.32
CA SER A 212 -39.95 -34.73 2.48
C SER A 212 -41.03 -35.81 2.55
N GLU A 213 -41.34 -36.31 3.76
CA GLU A 213 -42.30 -37.39 3.98
C GLU A 213 -43.78 -36.97 3.77
N THR A 214 -44.05 -35.69 3.48
CA THR A 214 -45.42 -35.14 3.39
C THR A 214 -46.10 -35.37 2.02
N GLY A 215 -46.03 -36.61 1.51
CA GLY A 215 -46.46 -37.06 0.19
C GLY A 215 -47.97 -37.01 -0.14
N LYS A 216 -48.64 -35.87 0.08
CA LYS A 216 -49.98 -35.60 -0.47
C LYS A 216 -49.87 -34.84 -1.79
N LYS A 217 -50.15 -35.51 -2.91
CA LYS A 217 -50.29 -34.87 -4.23
C LYS A 217 -51.44 -33.85 -4.20
N VAL A 218 -51.13 -32.57 -4.05
CA VAL A 218 -52.06 -31.46 -4.30
C VAL A 218 -52.18 -31.30 -5.81
N ASN A 219 -53.31 -31.72 -6.39
CA ASN A 219 -53.59 -31.58 -7.81
C ASN A 219 -53.83 -30.10 -8.15
N GLY A 220 -52.80 -29.40 -8.61
CA GLY A 220 -52.87 -28.01 -9.06
C GLY A 220 -51.58 -27.57 -9.75
N SER A 221 -51.68 -26.63 -10.70
CA SER A 221 -50.58 -26.18 -11.57
C SER A 221 -49.63 -25.16 -10.90
N SER A 222 -49.32 -25.36 -9.62
CA SER A 222 -48.38 -24.53 -8.84
C SER A 222 -46.93 -24.94 -9.09
N SER A 223 -45.99 -23.99 -9.11
CA SER A 223 -44.56 -24.32 -9.20
C SER A 223 -44.03 -24.95 -7.89
N PRO A 224 -42.94 -25.76 -7.94
CA PRO A 224 -42.31 -26.32 -6.73
C PRO A 224 -41.95 -25.27 -5.67
N LEU A 225 -41.48 -24.09 -6.10
CA LEU A 225 -41.19 -22.97 -5.21
C LEU A 225 -42.47 -22.45 -4.50
N GLN A 226 -43.58 -22.32 -5.22
CA GLN A 226 -44.86 -21.91 -4.63
C GLN A 226 -45.36 -22.93 -3.60
N GLN A 227 -45.16 -24.23 -3.85
CA GLN A 227 -45.53 -25.28 -2.89
C GLN A 227 -44.72 -25.18 -1.59
N LEU A 228 -43.40 -24.98 -1.66
CA LEU A 228 -42.55 -24.72 -0.49
C LEU A 228 -42.93 -23.41 0.24
N GLN A 229 -43.18 -22.33 -0.51
CA GLN A 229 -43.62 -21.05 0.06
C GLN A 229 -44.95 -21.19 0.81
N VAL A 230 -45.91 -21.97 0.27
CA VAL A 230 -47.18 -22.27 0.96
C VAL A 230 -46.93 -23.10 2.22
N LEU A 231 -46.11 -24.15 2.16
CA LEU A 231 -45.77 -24.99 3.33
C LEU A 231 -45.17 -24.18 4.48
N PHE A 232 -44.25 -23.25 4.19
CA PHE A 232 -43.59 -22.40 5.19
C PHE A 232 -44.37 -21.12 5.57
N SER A 233 -45.47 -20.81 4.88
CA SER A 233 -46.34 -19.66 5.19
C SER A 233 -47.65 -20.04 5.87
N GLN A 234 -48.10 -21.30 5.80
CA GLN A 234 -49.32 -21.74 6.46
C GLN A 234 -49.10 -22.00 7.96
N LYS A 235 -49.91 -21.34 8.80
CA LYS A 235 -49.99 -21.56 10.24
C LYS A 235 -50.71 -22.88 10.54
N GLN A 236 -50.02 -24.01 10.35
CA GLN A 236 -50.58 -25.35 10.55
C GLN A 236 -51.05 -25.57 12.00
N GLN A 237 -52.18 -26.25 12.16
CA GLN A 237 -52.88 -26.43 13.44
C GLN A 237 -52.52 -27.74 14.17
N SER A 238 -51.64 -28.57 13.61
CA SER A 238 -51.22 -29.84 14.19
C SER A 238 -50.01 -29.69 15.13
N SER A 239 -50.07 -30.36 16.28
CA SER A 239 -49.03 -30.33 17.32
C SER A 239 -47.74 -31.09 16.97
N SER A 240 -47.75 -31.91 15.92
CA SER A 240 -46.67 -32.84 15.52
C SER A 240 -45.82 -32.35 14.34
N THR A 241 -45.77 -31.04 14.08
CA THR A 241 -45.05 -30.47 12.93
C THR A 241 -43.53 -30.43 13.18
N LYS A 242 -42.78 -31.31 12.49
CA LYS A 242 -41.31 -31.40 12.51
C LYS A 242 -40.64 -30.04 12.18
N MET A 243 -39.39 -29.86 12.64
CA MET A 243 -38.48 -28.84 12.08
C MET A 243 -37.81 -29.44 10.83
N MET A 244 -37.53 -28.63 9.81
CA MET A 244 -36.84 -29.11 8.60
C MET A 244 -35.43 -28.51 8.53
N LEU A 245 -34.41 -29.37 8.41
CA LEU A 245 -33.02 -28.97 8.20
C LEU A 245 -32.61 -29.23 6.75
N ILE A 246 -32.32 -28.17 6.00
CA ILE A 246 -31.87 -28.25 4.61
C ILE A 246 -30.37 -27.99 4.55
N ILE A 247 -29.58 -28.98 4.16
CA ILE A 247 -28.14 -28.85 3.91
C ILE A 247 -27.92 -28.81 2.40
N ALA A 248 -27.49 -27.66 1.88
CA ALA A 248 -27.18 -27.43 0.48
C ALA A 248 -25.66 -27.37 0.28
N ASP A 249 -25.06 -28.47 -0.20
CA ASP A 249 -23.61 -28.56 -0.45
C ASP A 249 -23.24 -28.14 -1.88
N GLU A 250 -21.99 -27.70 -2.07
CA GLU A 250 -21.44 -27.12 -3.30
C GLU A 250 -22.31 -25.99 -3.90
N MET A 251 -22.88 -25.16 -3.03
CA MET A 251 -23.88 -24.14 -3.34
C MET A 251 -23.40 -23.06 -4.33
N ASP A 252 -22.09 -22.90 -4.50
CA ASP A 252 -21.47 -22.08 -5.55
C ASP A 252 -22.01 -22.41 -6.96
N TYR A 253 -22.37 -23.68 -7.21
CA TYR A 253 -22.91 -24.15 -8.49
C TYR A 253 -24.14 -23.35 -8.93
N LEU A 254 -25.05 -23.04 -8.00
CA LEU A 254 -26.27 -22.27 -8.28
C LEU A 254 -25.94 -20.88 -8.85
N ILE A 255 -24.91 -20.23 -8.29
CA ILE A 255 -24.57 -18.82 -8.55
C ILE A 255 -23.91 -18.62 -9.91
N THR A 256 -23.21 -19.64 -10.41
CA THR A 256 -22.55 -19.61 -11.73
C THR A 256 -23.53 -19.67 -12.90
N ARG A 257 -24.79 -20.05 -12.65
CA ARG A 257 -25.84 -20.17 -13.69
C ARG A 257 -27.05 -19.28 -13.44
N ASP A 258 -27.62 -19.26 -12.23
CA ASP A 258 -28.82 -18.49 -11.91
C ASP A 258 -28.78 -17.92 -10.48
N ARG A 259 -28.65 -16.60 -10.40
CA ARG A 259 -28.58 -15.87 -9.12
C ARG A 259 -29.95 -15.66 -8.45
N GLY A 260 -31.06 -15.90 -9.17
CA GLY A 260 -32.42 -15.81 -8.61
C GLY A 260 -32.71 -16.94 -7.64
N VAL A 261 -32.45 -18.18 -8.07
CA VAL A 261 -32.73 -19.40 -7.29
C VAL A 261 -32.09 -19.39 -5.90
N LEU A 262 -30.83 -18.94 -5.79
CA LEU A 262 -30.17 -18.85 -4.47
C LEU A 262 -30.84 -17.84 -3.54
N HIS A 263 -31.29 -16.71 -4.09
CA HIS A 263 -32.00 -15.69 -3.32
C HIS A 263 -33.34 -16.23 -2.81
N GLU A 264 -34.10 -16.90 -3.68
CA GLU A 264 -35.37 -17.56 -3.34
C GLU A 264 -35.18 -18.63 -2.25
N LEU A 265 -34.12 -19.43 -2.32
CA LEU A 265 -33.78 -20.46 -1.33
C LEU A 265 -33.57 -19.86 0.07
N PHE A 266 -32.79 -18.78 0.20
CA PHE A 266 -32.58 -18.10 1.49
C PHE A 266 -33.84 -17.38 2.00
N MET A 267 -34.74 -16.93 1.11
CA MET A 267 -36.00 -16.30 1.52
C MET A 267 -37.00 -17.29 2.14
N LEU A 268 -36.85 -18.60 1.95
CA LEU A 268 -37.69 -19.60 2.66
C LEU A 268 -37.52 -19.53 4.19
N THR A 269 -36.40 -19.00 4.70
CA THR A 269 -36.16 -18.82 6.14
C THR A 269 -36.74 -17.53 6.71
N THR A 270 -37.30 -16.62 5.89
CA THR A 270 -37.86 -15.33 6.34
C THR A 270 -39.39 -15.31 6.38
N LEU A 271 -40.06 -16.38 5.95
CA LEU A 271 -41.53 -16.49 5.94
C LEU A 271 -42.09 -16.58 7.38
N PRO A 272 -43.25 -15.96 7.67
CA PRO A 272 -43.67 -15.60 9.04
C PRO A 272 -44.02 -16.79 9.96
N PHE A 273 -44.12 -18.01 9.42
CA PHE A 273 -44.34 -19.24 10.20
C PHE A 273 -43.33 -20.35 9.84
N SER A 274 -42.21 -19.99 9.20
CA SER A 274 -41.21 -20.95 8.72
C SER A 274 -40.53 -21.71 9.86
N ARG A 275 -40.34 -23.02 9.66
CA ARG A 275 -39.56 -23.94 10.50
C ARG A 275 -38.35 -24.53 9.75
N CYS A 276 -37.88 -23.81 8.73
CA CYS A 276 -36.73 -24.17 7.92
C CYS A 276 -35.42 -23.68 8.57
N ILE A 277 -34.50 -24.59 8.83
CA ILE A 277 -33.08 -24.30 9.11
C ILE A 277 -32.31 -24.56 7.81
N LEU A 278 -31.71 -23.53 7.21
CA LEU A 278 -30.94 -23.65 5.97
C LEU A 278 -29.43 -23.55 6.26
N ILE A 279 -28.66 -24.56 5.86
CA ILE A 279 -27.20 -24.58 5.88
C ILE A 279 -26.69 -24.62 4.43
N GLY A 280 -26.18 -23.50 3.94
CA GLY A 280 -25.53 -23.42 2.63
C GLY A 280 -24.01 -23.55 2.74
N VAL A 281 -23.41 -24.51 2.02
CA VAL A 281 -21.97 -24.79 2.04
C VAL A 281 -21.32 -24.41 0.71
N ALA A 282 -20.23 -23.63 0.78
CA ALA A 282 -19.53 -23.04 -0.35
C ALA A 282 -18.01 -23.26 -0.28
N ASN A 283 -17.38 -23.42 -1.44
CA ASN A 283 -15.92 -23.44 -1.60
C ASN A 283 -15.33 -22.03 -1.82
N ALA A 284 -16.13 -21.07 -2.30
CA ALA A 284 -15.69 -19.69 -2.48
C ALA A 284 -15.81 -18.85 -1.20
N ILE A 285 -14.74 -18.12 -0.85
CA ILE A 285 -14.71 -17.20 0.31
C ILE A 285 -15.26 -15.82 -0.11
N ASP A 286 -14.68 -15.18 -1.14
CA ASP A 286 -15.07 -13.90 -1.74
C ASP A 286 -16.56 -13.77 -2.06
N LEU A 287 -17.21 -14.91 -2.28
CA LEU A 287 -18.61 -15.00 -2.67
C LEU A 287 -19.54 -14.56 -1.52
N ALA A 288 -19.10 -14.75 -0.27
CA ALA A 288 -19.77 -14.23 0.92
C ALA A 288 -19.96 -12.71 0.80
N ASP A 289 -18.88 -11.97 0.55
CA ASP A 289 -18.90 -10.51 0.53
C ASP A 289 -19.67 -9.92 -0.65
N ARG A 290 -19.78 -10.65 -1.77
CA ARG A 290 -20.56 -10.25 -2.95
C ARG A 290 -22.07 -10.52 -2.82
N PHE A 291 -22.47 -11.52 -2.02
CA PHE A 291 -23.87 -11.96 -1.92
C PHE A 291 -24.56 -11.50 -0.62
N LEU A 292 -23.89 -11.63 0.53
CA LEU A 292 -24.46 -11.33 1.84
C LEU A 292 -24.99 -9.89 2.03
N PRO A 293 -24.42 -8.83 1.41
CA PRO A 293 -25.00 -7.48 1.51
C PRO A 293 -26.44 -7.40 0.99
N LYS A 294 -26.79 -8.17 -0.06
CA LYS A 294 -28.14 -8.15 -0.66
C LYS A 294 -29.20 -8.88 0.18
N LEU A 295 -28.80 -9.95 0.87
CA LEU A 295 -29.67 -10.60 1.87
C LEU A 295 -29.92 -9.69 3.08
N LYS A 296 -28.88 -8.97 3.55
CA LYS A 296 -28.98 -8.06 4.70
C LYS A 296 -30.00 -6.93 4.48
N SER A 297 -30.14 -6.42 3.25
CA SER A 297 -31.17 -5.42 2.89
C SER A 297 -32.61 -5.97 2.89
N LEU A 298 -32.79 -7.29 2.92
CA LEU A 298 -34.09 -7.97 2.91
C LEU A 298 -34.36 -8.72 4.23
N ASN A 299 -33.78 -8.21 5.32
CA ASN A 299 -33.83 -8.76 6.68
C ASN A 299 -33.27 -10.19 6.87
N CYS A 300 -32.81 -10.87 5.83
CA CYS A 300 -32.12 -12.15 5.93
C CYS A 300 -30.66 -11.94 6.38
N LYS A 301 -30.33 -12.39 7.59
CA LYS A 301 -28.99 -12.25 8.19
C LYS A 301 -28.43 -13.63 8.55
N PRO A 302 -27.95 -14.42 7.56
CA PRO A 302 -27.38 -15.73 7.86
C PRO A 302 -26.12 -15.59 8.73
N LEU A 303 -25.96 -16.52 9.68
CA LEU A 303 -24.71 -16.67 10.42
C LEU A 303 -23.61 -17.16 9.47
N VAL A 304 -22.36 -16.70 9.64
CA VAL A 304 -21.24 -17.09 8.78
C VAL A 304 -20.21 -17.89 9.57
N VAL A 305 -19.81 -19.06 9.06
CA VAL A 305 -18.76 -19.92 9.63
C VAL A 305 -17.71 -20.21 8.55
N THR A 306 -16.44 -19.88 8.82
CA THR A 306 -15.35 -19.96 7.84
C THR A 306 -14.36 -21.07 8.19
N PHE A 307 -14.35 -22.14 7.37
CA PHE A 307 -13.39 -23.24 7.46
C PHE A 307 -12.07 -22.82 6.78
N ARG A 308 -11.10 -22.40 7.59
CA ARG A 308 -9.76 -22.02 7.11
C ARG A 308 -9.00 -23.22 6.52
N ALA A 309 -8.04 -22.99 5.64
CA ALA A 309 -7.07 -24.01 5.20
C ALA A 309 -6.38 -24.66 6.42
N TYR A 310 -6.07 -25.96 6.36
CA TYR A 310 -5.43 -26.65 7.49
C TYR A 310 -3.96 -26.23 7.67
N SER A 311 -3.57 -25.93 8.91
CA SER A 311 -2.17 -25.68 9.28
C SER A 311 -1.32 -26.96 9.19
N MET A 312 0.00 -26.83 9.16
CA MET A 312 0.93 -27.96 9.20
C MET A 312 0.64 -28.91 10.39
N GLU A 313 0.43 -28.35 11.58
CA GLU A 313 0.11 -29.11 12.80
C GLU A 313 -1.23 -29.85 12.68
N GLN A 314 -2.25 -29.20 12.11
CA GLN A 314 -3.56 -29.80 11.92
C GLN A 314 -3.53 -30.95 10.91
N ILE A 315 -2.83 -30.79 9.78
CA ILE A 315 -2.64 -31.88 8.80
C ILE A 315 -1.88 -33.03 9.45
N LEU A 316 -0.79 -32.75 10.18
CA LEU A 316 -0.01 -33.77 10.85
C LEU A 316 -0.85 -34.55 11.87
N ARG A 317 -1.66 -33.87 12.69
CA ARG A 317 -2.56 -34.50 13.66
C ARG A 317 -3.65 -35.35 13.00
N ILE A 318 -4.22 -34.92 11.87
CA ILE A 318 -5.22 -35.71 11.11
C ILE A 318 -4.59 -36.94 10.44
N LEU A 319 -3.35 -36.83 9.93
CA LEU A 319 -2.58 -37.98 9.44
C LEU A 319 -2.26 -38.96 10.57
N GLN A 320 -1.85 -38.45 11.74
CA GLN A 320 -1.56 -39.26 12.92
C GLN A 320 -2.81 -40.01 13.41
N GLU A 321 -3.95 -39.34 13.62
CA GLU A 321 -5.19 -40.00 14.09
C GLU A 321 -5.59 -41.18 13.17
N ARG A 322 -5.59 -40.96 11.85
CA ARG A 322 -5.91 -42.00 10.84
C ARG A 322 -4.92 -43.16 10.79
N LEU A 323 -3.68 -42.96 11.23
CA LEU A 323 -2.65 -44.01 11.31
C LEU A 323 -2.57 -44.62 12.72
N VAL A 324 -3.12 -43.97 13.75
CA VAL A 324 -3.20 -44.48 15.12
C VAL A 324 -4.24 -45.60 15.24
N GLU A 325 -5.33 -45.56 14.47
CA GLU A 325 -6.31 -46.66 14.33
C GLU A 325 -5.69 -48.00 13.85
N LEU A 326 -4.47 -47.99 13.28
CA LEU A 326 -3.77 -49.19 12.80
C LEU A 326 -2.82 -49.77 13.88
N PRO A 327 -2.70 -51.10 14.01
CA PRO A 327 -1.90 -51.73 15.07
C PRO A 327 -0.37 -51.68 14.83
N TYR A 328 0.11 -51.06 13.75
CA TYR A 328 1.52 -51.02 13.33
C TYR A 328 1.92 -49.65 12.74
N VAL A 329 3.22 -49.36 12.67
CA VAL A 329 3.76 -48.05 12.22
C VAL A 329 4.34 -48.16 10.80
N ALA A 330 3.63 -47.63 9.80
CA ALA A 330 4.03 -47.71 8.39
C ALA A 330 4.85 -46.50 7.87
N PHE A 331 4.92 -45.39 8.63
CA PHE A 331 5.54 -44.13 8.19
C PHE A 331 6.55 -43.59 9.20
N GLN A 332 7.67 -43.05 8.71
CA GLN A 332 8.58 -42.26 9.54
C GLN A 332 7.96 -40.89 9.87
N SER A 333 7.98 -40.48 11.16
CA SER A 333 7.36 -39.22 11.62
C SER A 333 7.81 -37.99 10.82
N LYS A 334 9.12 -37.86 10.52
CA LYS A 334 9.69 -36.78 9.69
C LYS A 334 9.15 -36.75 8.26
N ALA A 335 8.74 -37.88 7.69
CA ALA A 335 8.14 -37.94 6.36
C ALA A 335 6.69 -37.40 6.39
N LEU A 336 5.90 -37.72 7.42
CA LEU A 336 4.58 -37.12 7.63
C LEU A 336 4.66 -35.62 7.89
N GLU A 337 5.65 -35.18 8.69
CA GLU A 337 5.94 -33.76 8.95
C GLU A 337 6.26 -33.01 7.65
N LEU A 338 7.11 -33.57 6.79
CA LEU A 338 7.48 -33.00 5.49
C LEU A 338 6.28 -32.92 4.53
N CYS A 339 5.41 -33.94 4.51
CA CYS A 339 4.14 -33.92 3.77
C CYS A 339 3.23 -32.79 4.28
N ALA A 340 2.98 -32.74 5.58
CA ALA A 340 2.11 -31.75 6.21
C ALA A 340 2.60 -30.30 5.96
N ARG A 341 3.92 -30.07 6.11
CA ARG A 341 4.55 -28.77 5.82
C ARG A 341 4.34 -28.35 4.36
N LYS A 342 4.63 -29.24 3.40
CA LYS A 342 4.54 -28.93 1.97
C LYS A 342 3.10 -28.76 1.49
N VAL A 343 2.15 -29.56 1.99
CA VAL A 343 0.73 -29.45 1.60
C VAL A 343 0.05 -28.25 2.26
N SER A 344 0.35 -27.93 3.52
CA SER A 344 -0.18 -26.73 4.18
C SER A 344 0.28 -25.46 3.44
N ALA A 345 1.60 -25.33 3.18
CA ALA A 345 2.16 -24.20 2.44
C ALA A 345 1.63 -24.04 1.00
N ALA A 346 1.14 -25.12 0.37
CA ALA A 346 0.67 -25.11 -1.02
C ALA A 346 -0.87 -25.02 -1.17
N SER A 347 -1.67 -25.35 -0.15
CA SER A 347 -3.14 -25.29 -0.22
C SER A 347 -3.90 -25.59 1.07
N GLY A 348 -3.34 -26.41 1.97
CA GLY A 348 -4.07 -26.92 3.13
C GLY A 348 -5.25 -27.87 2.82
N ASP A 349 -5.32 -28.44 1.60
CA ASP A 349 -6.32 -29.46 1.23
C ASP A 349 -5.92 -30.84 1.79
N MET A 350 -6.69 -31.36 2.75
CA MET A 350 -6.39 -32.63 3.41
C MET A 350 -6.40 -33.83 2.45
N ARG A 351 -7.18 -33.77 1.36
CA ARG A 351 -7.27 -34.84 0.36
C ARG A 351 -5.96 -34.96 -0.42
N LYS A 352 -5.26 -33.84 -0.65
CA LYS A 352 -3.90 -33.85 -1.24
C LYS A 352 -2.90 -34.52 -0.30
N ALA A 353 -2.94 -34.24 1.00
CA ALA A 353 -2.06 -34.89 1.98
C ALA A 353 -2.27 -36.42 2.00
N LEU A 354 -3.52 -36.87 2.06
CA LEU A 354 -3.87 -38.30 1.97
C LEU A 354 -3.39 -38.94 0.65
N SER A 355 -3.56 -38.26 -0.48
CA SER A 355 -3.08 -38.72 -1.78
C SER A 355 -1.56 -38.85 -1.84
N VAL A 356 -0.82 -37.88 -1.29
CA VAL A 356 0.66 -37.91 -1.23
C VAL A 356 1.12 -39.11 -0.38
N CYS A 357 0.55 -39.30 0.81
CA CYS A 357 0.89 -40.43 1.68
C CYS A 357 0.59 -41.78 1.02
N ARG A 358 -0.52 -41.89 0.28
CA ARG A 358 -0.84 -43.09 -0.52
C ARG A 358 0.18 -43.34 -1.63
N SER A 359 0.54 -42.32 -2.41
CA SER A 359 1.55 -42.50 -3.47
C SER A 359 2.96 -42.78 -2.93
N ALA A 360 3.28 -42.35 -1.71
CA ALA A 360 4.53 -42.74 -1.03
C ALA A 360 4.55 -44.23 -0.64
N LEU A 361 3.40 -44.82 -0.28
CA LEU A 361 3.26 -46.27 -0.08
C LEU A 361 3.31 -47.05 -1.41
N GLU A 362 2.72 -46.52 -2.48
CA GLU A 362 2.79 -47.14 -3.81
C GLU A 362 4.24 -47.18 -4.33
N ILE A 363 5.06 -46.17 -4.01
CA ILE A 363 6.50 -46.15 -4.31
C ILE A 363 7.26 -47.21 -3.47
N LEU A 364 7.03 -47.27 -2.15
CA LEU A 364 7.60 -48.29 -1.26
C LEU A 364 7.22 -49.71 -1.73
N GLU A 365 5.99 -49.93 -2.16
CA GLU A 365 5.53 -51.21 -2.71
C GLU A 365 6.30 -51.58 -3.99
N THR A 366 6.53 -50.64 -4.91
CA THR A 366 7.33 -50.92 -6.12
C THR A 366 8.80 -51.21 -5.82
N GLU A 367 9.39 -50.57 -4.80
CA GLU A 367 10.74 -50.87 -4.34
C GLU A 367 10.82 -52.29 -3.73
N VAL A 368 9.89 -52.63 -2.85
CA VAL A 368 9.80 -53.96 -2.23
C VAL A 368 9.55 -55.06 -3.28
N LYS A 369 8.69 -54.81 -4.28
CA LYS A 369 8.41 -55.75 -5.38
C LYS A 369 9.54 -55.82 -6.43
N GLY A 370 10.42 -54.81 -6.50
CA GLY A 370 11.65 -54.87 -7.30
C GLY A 370 12.80 -55.63 -6.63
N SER A 371 12.70 -55.93 -5.32
CA SER A 371 13.77 -56.57 -4.54
C SER A 371 13.85 -58.10 -4.64
N THR A 372 13.03 -58.74 -5.48
CA THR A 372 12.89 -60.21 -5.53
C THR A 372 13.90 -60.95 -6.41
N ASP A 373 14.60 -60.24 -7.29
CA ASP A 373 15.42 -60.87 -8.36
C ASP A 373 16.89 -61.07 -7.96
N GLN A 374 17.21 -61.04 -6.66
CA GLN A 374 18.55 -61.32 -6.11
C GLN A 374 18.48 -62.26 -4.90
N GLU A 375 19.52 -63.08 -4.74
CA GLU A 375 19.56 -64.22 -3.81
C GLU A 375 19.50 -63.82 -2.32
N PRO A 376 18.93 -64.67 -1.44
CA PRO A 376 18.61 -64.32 -0.05
C PRO A 376 19.84 -64.35 0.89
N GLN A 377 20.74 -63.37 0.79
CA GLN A 377 21.85 -63.18 1.74
C GLN A 377 21.98 -61.74 2.27
N SER A 378 21.01 -61.29 3.07
CA SER A 378 21.25 -60.31 4.14
C SER A 378 20.18 -60.44 5.23
N PRO A 379 20.50 -60.14 6.51
CA PRO A 379 19.49 -60.14 7.58
C PRO A 379 18.48 -59.01 7.36
N VAL A 380 17.23 -59.23 7.75
CA VAL A 380 16.12 -58.28 7.57
C VAL A 380 16.38 -57.02 8.39
N THR A 381 16.87 -55.97 7.72
CA THR A 381 17.15 -54.66 8.31
C THR A 381 15.86 -53.92 8.66
N GLU A 382 15.85 -53.22 9.80
CA GLU A 382 14.61 -53.00 10.56
C GLU A 382 13.68 -51.90 10.04
N ASP A 383 14.14 -51.07 9.09
CA ASP A 383 13.40 -49.91 8.55
C ASP A 383 12.93 -50.12 7.10
N GLN A 384 11.84 -50.88 6.91
CA GLN A 384 11.03 -50.86 5.68
C GLN A 384 9.72 -50.05 5.85
N VAL A 385 9.81 -48.91 6.55
CA VAL A 385 8.77 -47.89 6.63
C VAL A 385 8.88 -46.88 5.49
N VAL A 386 7.82 -46.09 5.25
CA VAL A 386 7.88 -44.97 4.30
C VAL A 386 8.86 -43.91 4.80
N LYS A 387 9.98 -43.76 4.08
CA LYS A 387 11.07 -42.81 4.36
C LYS A 387 10.83 -41.45 3.71
N MET A 388 11.66 -40.48 4.08
CA MET A 388 11.58 -39.11 3.57
C MET A 388 11.72 -39.04 2.05
N ASP A 389 12.58 -39.85 1.44
CA ASP A 389 12.82 -39.85 -0.02
C ASP A 389 11.59 -40.33 -0.81
N HIS A 390 10.85 -41.30 -0.29
CA HIS A 390 9.64 -41.83 -0.91
C HIS A 390 8.53 -40.76 -0.85
N MET A 391 8.52 -39.97 0.22
CA MET A 391 7.62 -38.81 0.37
C MET A 391 8.02 -37.66 -0.57
N VAL A 392 9.31 -37.38 -0.76
CA VAL A 392 9.79 -36.37 -1.72
C VAL A 392 9.44 -36.78 -3.16
N ALA A 393 9.60 -38.06 -3.51
CA ALA A 393 9.17 -38.60 -4.80
C ALA A 393 7.63 -38.53 -5.00
N ALA A 394 6.84 -38.87 -3.97
CA ALA A 394 5.38 -38.74 -4.03
C ALA A 394 4.90 -37.28 -4.14
N LEU A 395 5.55 -36.35 -3.43
CA LEU A 395 5.32 -34.91 -3.55
C LEU A 395 5.67 -34.40 -4.94
N SER A 396 6.81 -34.81 -5.52
CA SER A 396 7.17 -34.38 -6.88
C SER A 396 6.18 -34.89 -7.93
N LYS A 397 5.63 -36.11 -7.76
CA LYS A 397 4.55 -36.66 -8.59
C LYS A 397 3.22 -35.91 -8.41
N THR A 398 2.87 -35.53 -7.18
CA THR A 398 1.56 -34.91 -6.87
C THR A 398 1.49 -33.41 -7.15
N PHE A 399 2.64 -32.72 -7.20
CA PHE A 399 2.75 -31.30 -7.52
C PHE A 399 3.32 -31.01 -8.93
N LYS A 400 3.53 -32.03 -9.77
CA LYS A 400 3.74 -31.86 -11.21
C LYS A 400 2.46 -31.40 -11.90
N SER A 401 2.58 -30.49 -12.86
CA SER A 401 1.49 -30.17 -13.79
C SER A 401 1.28 -31.32 -14.79
N PRO A 402 0.03 -31.75 -15.08
CA PRO A 402 -0.23 -32.79 -16.09
C PRO A 402 0.30 -32.42 -17.49
N VAL A 403 0.47 -31.12 -17.75
CA VAL A 403 0.99 -30.63 -19.04
C VAL A 403 2.49 -30.88 -19.16
N VAL A 404 3.24 -30.93 -18.05
CA VAL A 404 4.67 -31.28 -18.03
C VAL A 404 4.88 -32.71 -18.52
N ASP A 405 4.15 -33.67 -17.94
CA ASP A 405 4.25 -35.08 -18.34
C ASP A 405 3.76 -35.27 -19.80
N THR A 406 2.73 -34.52 -20.22
CA THR A 406 2.30 -34.48 -21.62
C THR A 406 3.42 -34.01 -22.55
N ILE A 407 4.09 -32.89 -22.25
CA ILE A 407 5.21 -32.35 -23.04
C ILE A 407 6.41 -33.33 -23.05
N GLN A 408 6.70 -33.99 -21.93
CA GLN A 408 7.77 -34.99 -21.85
C GLN A 408 7.47 -36.24 -22.69
N SER A 409 6.20 -36.58 -22.93
CA SER A 409 5.78 -37.70 -23.80
C SER A 409 5.79 -37.39 -25.30
N LEU A 410 5.95 -36.12 -25.70
CA LEU A 410 5.90 -35.72 -27.12
C LEU A 410 7.12 -36.23 -27.92
N PRO A 411 6.94 -36.59 -29.21
CA PRO A 411 8.05 -36.82 -30.13
C PRO A 411 9.01 -35.63 -30.24
N GLN A 412 10.30 -35.89 -30.45
CA GLN A 412 11.39 -34.91 -30.42
C GLN A 412 11.12 -33.65 -31.27
N HIS A 413 10.63 -33.78 -32.50
CA HIS A 413 10.29 -32.62 -33.34
C HIS A 413 9.13 -31.78 -32.75
N GLN A 414 8.15 -32.41 -32.09
CA GLN A 414 7.04 -31.69 -31.43
C GLN A 414 7.54 -30.96 -30.17
N GLN A 415 8.45 -31.55 -29.40
CA GLN A 415 9.15 -30.87 -28.30
C GLN A 415 9.94 -29.65 -28.79
N ILE A 416 10.63 -29.77 -29.93
CA ILE A 416 11.35 -28.65 -30.56
C ILE A 416 10.36 -27.57 -31.05
N ILE A 417 9.17 -27.91 -31.55
CA ILE A 417 8.12 -26.93 -31.90
C ILE A 417 7.62 -26.19 -30.65
N VAL A 418 7.39 -26.89 -29.54
CA VAL A 418 6.98 -26.26 -28.26
C VAL A 418 8.08 -25.36 -27.69
N CYS A 419 9.35 -25.78 -27.77
CA CYS A 419 10.52 -24.94 -27.43
C CYS A 419 10.62 -23.70 -28.34
N SER A 420 10.41 -23.88 -29.65
CA SER A 420 10.38 -22.79 -30.63
C SER A 420 9.26 -21.79 -30.34
N ALA A 421 8.10 -22.29 -29.89
CA ALA A 421 6.96 -21.46 -29.51
C ALA A 421 7.26 -20.65 -28.24
N ALA A 422 7.75 -21.27 -27.17
CA ALA A 422 8.17 -20.56 -25.96
C ALA A 422 9.21 -19.47 -26.28
N LYS A 423 10.28 -19.80 -27.01
CA LYS A 423 11.29 -18.84 -27.48
C LYS A 423 10.71 -17.73 -28.37
N ALA A 424 9.62 -17.99 -29.10
CA ALA A 424 8.90 -16.99 -29.87
C ALA A 424 7.99 -16.07 -29.03
N PHE A 425 7.45 -16.55 -27.91
CA PHE A 425 6.51 -15.80 -27.07
C PHE A 425 7.16 -15.06 -25.89
N ARG A 426 8.49 -15.18 -25.69
CA ARG A 426 9.35 -14.36 -24.81
C ARG A 426 9.42 -12.85 -25.14
N GLY A 427 8.38 -12.27 -25.73
CA GLY A 427 8.30 -10.85 -26.07
C GLY A 427 6.86 -10.47 -26.46
N SER A 428 6.52 -9.18 -26.35
CA SER A 428 5.17 -8.63 -26.12
C SER A 428 4.05 -8.91 -27.15
N LYS A 429 4.22 -9.84 -28.10
CA LYS A 429 3.18 -10.29 -29.03
C LYS A 429 2.57 -11.61 -28.54
N LYS A 430 1.28 -11.60 -28.20
CA LYS A 430 0.53 -12.79 -27.71
C LYS A 430 0.32 -13.88 -28.77
N ASP A 431 0.60 -13.58 -30.04
CA ASP A 431 0.48 -14.51 -31.17
C ASP A 431 1.48 -14.18 -32.30
N ARG A 432 1.80 -15.18 -33.13
CA ARG A 432 2.70 -15.08 -34.31
C ARG A 432 2.19 -15.90 -35.48
N SER A 433 2.67 -15.66 -36.70
CA SER A 433 2.34 -16.51 -37.86
C SER A 433 3.05 -17.88 -37.80
N ILE A 434 2.43 -18.90 -38.40
CA ILE A 434 3.02 -20.24 -38.49
C ILE A 434 4.35 -20.25 -39.29
N ALA A 435 4.50 -19.31 -40.24
CA ALA A 435 5.73 -19.14 -41.03
C ALA A 435 6.90 -18.57 -40.20
N GLU A 436 6.64 -17.63 -39.28
CA GLU A 436 7.64 -17.17 -38.30
C GLU A 436 8.06 -18.29 -37.35
N LEU A 437 7.10 -19.12 -36.92
CA LEU A 437 7.37 -20.25 -36.03
C LEU A 437 8.20 -21.34 -36.74
N ASN A 438 7.88 -21.69 -37.99
CA ASN A 438 8.66 -22.65 -38.78
C ASN A 438 10.10 -22.17 -39.01
N LYS A 439 10.32 -20.86 -39.17
CA LYS A 439 11.68 -20.30 -39.28
C LYS A 439 12.50 -20.56 -38.01
N LEU A 440 11.91 -20.33 -36.83
CA LEU A 440 12.58 -20.57 -35.54
C LEU A 440 12.79 -22.07 -35.27
N TYR A 441 11.84 -22.92 -35.63
CA TYR A 441 11.99 -24.38 -35.61
C TYR A 441 13.15 -24.85 -36.50
N THR A 442 13.22 -24.34 -37.74
CA THR A 442 14.31 -24.65 -38.68
C THR A 442 15.67 -24.17 -38.15
N GLU A 443 15.70 -23.05 -37.42
CA GLU A 443 16.90 -22.51 -36.79
C GLU A 443 17.37 -23.38 -35.60
N ILE A 444 16.45 -23.84 -34.74
CA ILE A 444 16.76 -24.70 -33.59
C ILE A 444 17.17 -26.12 -34.05
N CYS A 445 16.45 -26.72 -35.01
CA CYS A 445 16.85 -28.00 -35.60
C CYS A 445 18.29 -27.94 -36.15
N LYS A 446 18.68 -26.83 -36.80
CA LYS A 446 20.05 -26.61 -37.28
C LYS A 446 21.09 -26.47 -36.17
N SER A 447 20.77 -25.84 -35.04
CA SER A 447 21.70 -25.78 -33.89
C SER A 447 21.85 -27.13 -33.20
N SER A 448 20.80 -27.96 -33.16
CA SER A 448 20.80 -29.30 -32.55
C SER A 448 21.21 -30.43 -33.50
N MET A 449 21.74 -30.12 -34.69
CA MET A 449 22.11 -31.09 -35.74
C MET A 449 20.98 -32.05 -36.19
N ILE A 450 19.73 -31.64 -36.07
CA ILE A 450 18.54 -32.40 -36.44
C ILE A 450 18.03 -31.95 -37.81
N THR A 451 17.73 -32.90 -38.70
CA THR A 451 17.13 -32.60 -40.02
C THR A 451 15.74 -31.98 -39.83
N PRO A 452 15.48 -30.74 -40.32
CA PRO A 452 14.17 -30.11 -40.16
C PRO A 452 13.12 -30.75 -41.07
N ALA A 453 11.93 -31.01 -40.53
CA ALA A 453 10.79 -31.52 -41.29
C ALA A 453 10.26 -30.50 -42.32
N GLY A 454 9.53 -30.99 -43.32
CA GLY A 454 8.89 -30.16 -44.35
C GLY A 454 7.79 -29.25 -43.78
N ILE A 455 7.49 -28.14 -44.47
CA ILE A 455 6.47 -27.17 -44.03
C ILE A 455 5.08 -27.79 -43.83
N THR A 456 4.73 -28.82 -44.62
CA THR A 456 3.50 -29.60 -44.48
C THR A 456 3.50 -30.45 -43.20
N GLU A 457 4.58 -31.19 -42.96
CA GLU A 457 4.77 -32.02 -41.76
C GLU A 457 4.81 -31.18 -40.48
N PHE A 458 5.49 -30.03 -40.53
CA PHE A 458 5.49 -29.01 -39.48
C PHE A 458 4.07 -28.49 -39.18
N THR A 459 3.27 -28.20 -40.21
CA THR A 459 1.89 -27.71 -40.05
C THR A 459 0.98 -28.80 -39.46
N ASN A 460 1.17 -30.06 -39.86
CA ASN A 460 0.48 -31.21 -39.26
C ASN A 460 0.86 -31.37 -37.79
N MET A 461 2.15 -31.28 -37.43
CA MET A 461 2.60 -31.32 -36.04
C MET A 461 2.04 -30.16 -35.20
N CYS A 462 1.96 -28.94 -35.75
CA CYS A 462 1.31 -27.81 -35.09
C CYS A 462 -0.19 -28.03 -34.86
N THR A 463 -0.84 -28.82 -35.73
CA THR A 463 -2.27 -29.18 -35.59
C THR A 463 -2.46 -30.22 -34.49
N VAL A 464 -1.63 -31.28 -34.45
CA VAL A 464 -1.62 -32.25 -33.34
C VAL A 464 -1.40 -31.56 -31.98
N LEU A 465 -0.47 -30.61 -31.90
CA LEU A 465 -0.22 -29.79 -30.70
C LEU A 465 -1.38 -28.84 -30.34
N ASN A 466 -2.23 -28.45 -31.29
CA ASN A 466 -3.46 -27.70 -31.03
C ASN A 466 -4.56 -28.60 -30.47
N ASP A 467 -4.66 -29.83 -30.97
CA ASP A 467 -5.69 -30.80 -30.59
C ASP A 467 -5.38 -31.43 -29.22
N GLN A 468 -4.10 -31.56 -28.88
CA GLN A 468 -3.59 -31.80 -27.53
C GLN A 468 -3.73 -30.58 -26.59
N GLY A 469 -4.21 -29.44 -27.09
CA GLY A 469 -4.46 -28.23 -26.29
C GLY A 469 -3.23 -27.42 -25.87
N ILE A 470 -2.02 -27.78 -26.32
CA ILE A 470 -0.77 -27.07 -25.99
C ILE A 470 -0.67 -25.75 -26.77
N LEU A 471 -1.07 -25.77 -28.04
CA LEU A 471 -1.16 -24.62 -28.92
C LEU A 471 -2.61 -24.20 -29.17
N LYS A 472 -2.78 -23.02 -29.76
CA LYS A 472 -4.04 -22.54 -30.34
C LYS A 472 -3.77 -21.97 -31.72
N LEU A 473 -4.33 -22.61 -32.73
CA LEU A 473 -4.33 -22.12 -34.12
C LEU A 473 -5.58 -21.27 -34.40
N SER A 474 -5.44 -20.25 -35.24
CA SER A 474 -6.56 -19.46 -35.74
C SER A 474 -7.19 -20.09 -37.00
N ASN A 475 -8.51 -20.08 -37.12
CA ASN A 475 -9.19 -20.50 -38.35
C ASN A 475 -8.95 -19.49 -39.50
N ALA A 476 -8.01 -19.81 -40.39
CA ALA A 476 -7.73 -19.07 -41.62
C ALA A 476 -7.74 -20.02 -42.83
N ARG A 477 -8.10 -19.51 -44.02
CA ARG A 477 -8.19 -20.31 -45.28
C ARG A 477 -6.85 -20.62 -45.94
N ASP A 478 -5.80 -19.84 -45.63
CA ASP A 478 -4.41 -20.12 -46.03
C ASP A 478 -3.64 -20.55 -44.78
N ASP A 479 -3.03 -21.73 -44.82
CA ASP A 479 -2.20 -22.25 -43.73
C ASP A 479 -1.10 -21.26 -43.33
N LYS A 480 -0.45 -20.59 -44.29
CA LYS A 480 0.66 -19.66 -44.03
C LYS A 480 0.24 -18.43 -43.21
N LEU A 481 -1.04 -18.09 -43.24
CA LEU A 481 -1.62 -16.97 -42.49
C LEU A 481 -2.24 -17.40 -41.15
N LYS A 482 -2.24 -18.69 -40.81
CA LYS A 482 -2.68 -19.15 -39.49
C LYS A 482 -1.76 -18.57 -38.41
N ARG A 483 -2.39 -17.93 -37.41
CA ARG A 483 -1.73 -17.39 -36.22
C ARG A 483 -1.71 -18.48 -35.14
N VAL A 484 -0.57 -18.62 -34.51
CA VAL A 484 -0.30 -19.54 -33.40
C VAL A 484 -0.23 -18.72 -32.12
N SER A 485 -0.83 -19.23 -31.05
CA SER A 485 -0.68 -18.74 -29.67
C SER A 485 -0.49 -19.93 -28.73
N LEU A 486 0.21 -19.70 -27.61
CA LEU A 486 0.49 -20.70 -26.58
C LEU A 486 -0.72 -20.80 -25.62
N ARG A 487 -1.03 -22.01 -25.11
CA ARG A 487 -2.04 -22.19 -24.04
C ARG A 487 -1.45 -22.65 -22.70
N VAL A 488 -0.17 -22.95 -22.66
CA VAL A 488 0.56 -23.49 -21.50
C VAL A 488 1.49 -22.40 -20.97
N ASP A 489 1.64 -22.32 -19.65
CA ASP A 489 2.57 -21.38 -19.02
C ASP A 489 4.03 -21.74 -19.35
N GLU A 490 4.86 -20.71 -19.55
CA GLU A 490 6.25 -20.93 -19.97
C GLU A 490 7.05 -21.71 -18.92
N ALA A 491 6.75 -21.52 -17.63
CA ALA A 491 7.38 -22.23 -16.53
C ALA A 491 7.19 -23.76 -16.62
N ASP A 492 6.00 -24.23 -16.99
CA ASP A 492 5.72 -25.66 -17.22
C ASP A 492 6.52 -26.19 -18.40
N ILE A 493 6.63 -25.42 -19.50
CA ILE A 493 7.40 -25.81 -20.69
C ILE A 493 8.90 -25.90 -20.35
N THR A 494 9.48 -24.89 -19.70
CA THR A 494 10.88 -24.91 -19.30
C THR A 494 11.14 -26.02 -18.27
N PHE A 495 10.24 -26.25 -17.31
CA PHE A 495 10.36 -27.36 -16.37
C PHE A 495 10.33 -28.73 -17.07
N ALA A 496 9.45 -28.92 -18.06
CA ALA A 496 9.37 -30.14 -18.85
C ALA A 496 10.62 -30.39 -19.72
N LEU A 497 11.12 -29.34 -20.38
CA LEU A 497 12.18 -29.43 -21.40
C LEU A 497 13.61 -29.29 -20.86
N LYS A 498 13.82 -29.12 -19.54
CA LYS A 498 15.16 -29.12 -18.89
C LYS A 498 16.05 -30.30 -19.27
N ILE A 499 15.46 -31.45 -19.60
CA ILE A 499 16.18 -32.65 -20.09
C ILE A 499 16.93 -32.35 -21.40
N ILE A 500 16.38 -31.51 -22.28
CA ILE A 500 17.02 -31.08 -23.54
C ILE A 500 18.05 -29.97 -23.28
N GLU A 501 17.71 -28.98 -22.44
CA GLU A 501 18.60 -27.83 -22.14
C GLU A 501 19.97 -28.26 -21.60
N SER A 502 20.01 -29.36 -20.84
CA SER A 502 21.22 -29.88 -20.17
C SER A 502 22.29 -30.53 -21.06
N LYS A 503 22.04 -30.77 -22.36
CA LYS A 503 23.00 -31.47 -23.25
C LYS A 503 23.61 -30.64 -24.38
N GLU A 504 22.99 -29.53 -24.80
CA GLU A 504 23.40 -28.84 -26.04
C GLU A 504 23.78 -27.36 -25.89
N MET A 505 23.47 -26.68 -24.77
CA MET A 505 23.76 -25.25 -24.61
C MET A 505 25.20 -24.88 -24.23
N SER A 506 26.11 -25.84 -24.07
CA SER A 506 27.53 -25.57 -23.74
C SER A 506 28.37 -25.03 -24.92
N ALA A 507 27.80 -24.92 -26.13
CA ALA A 507 28.57 -24.75 -27.37
C ALA A 507 28.19 -23.55 -28.27
N VAL A 508 27.41 -22.55 -27.79
CA VAL A 508 27.11 -21.32 -28.59
C VAL A 508 27.29 -20.02 -27.79
N SER A 509 28.50 -19.46 -27.84
CA SER A 509 28.79 -18.12 -27.33
C SER A 509 28.17 -17.02 -28.22
N ILE A 510 27.35 -16.14 -27.63
CA ILE A 510 26.66 -15.07 -28.38
C ILE A 510 27.59 -13.88 -28.61
N SER A 511 28.40 -13.93 -29.67
CA SER A 511 29.27 -12.83 -30.10
C SER A 511 29.36 -12.59 -31.62
N SER A 512 29.04 -13.57 -32.47
CA SER A 512 29.55 -13.61 -33.86
C SER A 512 28.51 -13.50 -35.00
N VAL A 513 27.27 -13.02 -34.76
CA VAL A 513 26.21 -12.95 -35.80
C VAL A 513 25.62 -11.54 -35.98
N LYS A 514 26.50 -10.53 -36.13
CA LYS A 514 26.09 -9.14 -36.50
C LYS A 514 26.95 -8.44 -37.56
N SER A 515 27.91 -9.13 -38.17
CA SER A 515 28.86 -8.56 -39.15
C SER A 515 28.43 -8.65 -40.62
N ASN A 516 27.50 -9.54 -40.99
CA ASN A 516 27.18 -9.84 -42.40
C ASN A 516 25.80 -9.31 -42.86
N LEU A 517 25.57 -7.98 -42.76
CA LEU A 517 24.42 -7.35 -43.45
C LEU A 517 24.64 -5.88 -43.85
N SER A 518 25.86 -5.48 -44.21
CA SER A 518 26.17 -4.07 -44.54
C SER A 518 27.21 -3.89 -45.66
N ALA A 519 27.13 -4.65 -46.76
CA ALA A 519 28.13 -4.59 -47.83
C ALA A 519 27.67 -5.00 -49.26
N VAL A 520 26.48 -4.60 -49.74
CA VAL A 520 26.20 -4.55 -51.20
C VAL A 520 25.27 -3.38 -51.58
N LYS A 521 25.60 -2.72 -52.69
CA LYS A 521 24.85 -1.73 -53.51
C LYS A 521 25.14 -0.24 -53.25
N ALA A 522 25.97 0.31 -54.14
CA ALA A 522 25.94 1.69 -54.59
C ALA A 522 26.11 1.74 -56.14
N VAL A 523 25.53 2.77 -56.78
CA VAL A 523 25.75 3.22 -58.18
C VAL A 523 25.41 2.27 -59.36
N ALA A 524 24.29 2.57 -60.05
CA ALA A 524 24.01 2.50 -61.50
C ALA A 524 22.46 2.60 -61.68
N VAL A 525 21.76 3.61 -62.25
CA VAL A 525 21.96 4.71 -63.23
C VAL A 525 21.32 4.41 -64.62
N THR A 526 20.28 5.20 -64.97
CA THR A 526 19.58 5.34 -66.30
C THR A 526 18.77 4.13 -66.85
N HIS A 527 17.69 4.26 -67.66
CA HIS A 527 17.11 5.40 -68.42
C HIS A 527 15.57 5.25 -68.74
N HIS A 528 14.97 6.31 -69.35
CA HIS A 528 13.70 6.41 -70.14
C HIS A 528 12.25 6.19 -69.58
N ARG A 529 11.61 7.32 -69.18
CA ARG A 529 10.38 8.04 -69.64
C ARG A 529 9.14 7.36 -70.36
N PRO A 530 7.95 8.06 -70.46
CA PRO A 530 6.58 7.50 -70.40
C PRO A 530 5.77 7.74 -71.72
N PRO A 531 4.45 8.14 -71.86
CA PRO A 531 3.29 8.52 -70.97
C PRO A 531 2.13 7.46 -71.05
N PRO A 532 0.79 7.72 -70.87
CA PRO A 532 -0.02 8.85 -70.33
C PRO A 532 -1.00 8.34 -69.20
N SER A 533 -2.28 8.74 -68.94
CA SER A 533 -3.27 9.76 -69.40
C SER A 533 -4.45 9.96 -68.40
N PHE A 534 -4.88 11.23 -68.17
CA PHE A 534 -6.24 11.72 -67.74
C PHE A 534 -6.90 11.21 -66.43
N ARG A 535 -7.77 11.97 -65.72
CA ARG A 535 -8.38 13.32 -65.94
C ARG A 535 -8.63 14.09 -64.62
N CYS A 536 -8.88 15.40 -64.73
CA CYS A 536 -9.17 16.41 -63.68
C CYS A 536 -10.69 16.37 -63.25
N PRO A 537 -11.29 17.30 -62.42
CA PRO A 537 -10.95 18.71 -62.10
C PRO A 537 -10.96 19.09 -60.58
N SER A 538 -10.10 20.01 -60.09
CA SER A 538 -10.24 21.50 -59.93
C SER A 538 -11.15 21.93 -58.74
N SER A 539 -11.05 23.13 -58.14
CA SER A 539 -10.37 24.43 -58.39
C SER A 539 -10.52 25.28 -57.09
N LEU A 540 -9.89 26.43 -56.77
CA LEU A 540 -8.78 27.34 -57.18
C LEU A 540 -8.66 28.36 -55.98
N ALA A 541 -7.81 29.37 -55.80
CA ALA A 541 -6.63 30.06 -56.38
C ALA A 541 -6.07 30.99 -55.24
N SER A 542 -4.90 31.63 -55.19
CA SER A 542 -3.63 31.73 -55.97
C SER A 542 -2.55 32.33 -55.00
N LEU A 543 -1.45 33.07 -55.27
CA LEU A 543 -0.88 33.69 -56.48
C LEU A 543 0.68 33.77 -56.45
N SER A 544 1.31 34.80 -55.86
CA SER A 544 2.76 35.10 -55.98
C SER A 544 3.28 36.04 -54.86
N SER A 545 4.58 36.32 -54.65
CA SER A 545 5.78 36.16 -55.51
C SER A 545 7.11 35.96 -54.73
N THR A 546 8.18 35.63 -55.45
CA THR A 546 9.61 35.49 -55.05
C THR A 546 10.26 36.83 -54.62
N THR A 547 11.47 36.91 -54.03
CA THR A 547 12.81 36.56 -54.60
C THR A 547 13.95 36.61 -53.56
N THR A 548 15.08 35.92 -53.79
CA THR A 548 16.25 35.83 -52.89
C THR A 548 17.61 35.83 -53.61
N THR A 549 18.54 36.69 -53.18
CA THR A 549 20.00 36.75 -53.49
C THR A 549 20.68 37.80 -52.58
N SER A 550 22.01 37.90 -52.38
CA SER A 550 23.09 36.91 -52.15
C SER A 550 24.41 37.67 -51.81
N LEU A 551 25.48 36.94 -51.42
CA LEU A 551 26.88 37.40 -51.17
C LEU A 551 27.11 38.20 -49.86
N HIS A 552 28.14 37.99 -49.01
CA HIS A 552 29.60 37.73 -49.10
C HIS A 552 30.51 38.97 -49.19
N CYS A 553 31.28 39.23 -48.13
CA CYS A 553 32.72 39.57 -48.17
C CYS A 553 33.35 39.51 -46.76
N ASN A 554 34.69 39.49 -46.69
CA ASN A 554 35.48 39.21 -45.47
C ASN A 554 36.16 40.46 -44.87
N ASP A 555 36.64 40.30 -43.61
CA ASP A 555 37.84 40.86 -42.95
C ASP A 555 38.43 42.21 -43.39
N VAL A 556 38.78 43.06 -42.38
CA VAL A 556 40.18 43.32 -41.97
C VAL A 556 40.22 44.18 -40.68
N SER A 557 41.36 44.15 -39.98
CA SER A 557 41.67 44.85 -38.71
C SER A 557 41.91 46.38 -38.91
N SER A 558 42.27 47.25 -37.94
CA SER A 558 42.80 47.15 -36.56
C SER A 558 42.93 48.57 -35.93
N ILE A 559 43.10 48.67 -34.59
CA ILE A 559 43.76 49.81 -33.86
C ILE A 559 42.95 51.14 -33.85
N SER A 560 43.01 52.09 -32.90
CA SER A 560 43.91 52.44 -31.77
C SER A 560 43.16 52.86 -30.46
N ARG A 561 43.89 53.31 -29.42
CA ARG A 561 43.39 53.68 -28.07
C ARG A 561 43.51 55.19 -27.76
N SER A 562 42.51 55.76 -27.07
CA SER A 562 42.65 56.77 -25.97
C SER A 562 41.27 56.91 -25.28
N LYS A 563 41.06 56.81 -23.96
CA LYS A 563 41.65 57.44 -22.75
C LYS A 563 41.46 58.97 -22.66
N LEU A 564 40.44 59.43 -21.89
CA LEU A 564 40.60 60.22 -20.65
C LEU A 564 39.25 60.52 -19.94
N LEU A 565 39.32 61.06 -18.72
CA LEU A 565 38.27 61.35 -17.71
C LEU A 565 38.72 62.62 -16.92
N PRO A 566 37.99 63.19 -15.92
CA PRO A 566 36.58 63.58 -15.86
C PRO A 566 36.36 65.12 -15.54
N PRO A 567 35.83 65.61 -14.38
CA PRO A 567 34.43 66.05 -14.16
C PRO A 567 34.20 67.50 -13.64
N SER A 568 32.94 67.99 -13.71
CA SER A 568 32.31 68.93 -12.73
C SER A 568 30.80 69.08 -13.03
N ARG A 569 29.87 68.74 -12.12
CA ARG A 569 29.30 69.50 -10.97
C ARG A 569 28.58 70.83 -11.31
N LEU A 570 27.24 70.83 -11.19
CA LEU A 570 26.44 71.73 -10.34
C LEU A 570 24.94 71.31 -10.30
N HIS A 571 24.22 71.64 -9.23
CA HIS A 571 22.75 71.55 -9.10
C HIS A 571 22.16 72.98 -9.15
N PRO A 572 20.90 73.18 -9.61
CA PRO A 572 19.81 73.33 -8.62
C PRO A 572 18.37 72.96 -9.06
N ILE A 573 17.56 72.59 -8.05
CA ILE A 573 16.10 72.87 -7.89
C ILE A 573 15.07 72.14 -8.80
N LYS A 574 13.86 71.99 -8.24
CA LYS A 574 12.71 71.20 -8.72
C LYS A 574 11.94 71.86 -9.86
N SER A 575 11.45 71.04 -10.78
CA SER A 575 10.12 71.18 -11.40
C SER A 575 9.54 69.80 -11.70
N SER A 576 8.22 69.67 -11.70
CA SER A 576 7.50 68.39 -11.85
C SER A 576 6.84 68.28 -13.23
N PRO A 577 7.18 67.28 -14.07
CA PRO A 577 6.40 66.94 -15.25
C PRO A 577 5.22 66.04 -14.85
N SER A 578 4.01 66.42 -15.25
CA SER A 578 2.81 65.57 -15.20
C SER A 578 2.93 64.44 -16.23
N PRO A 579 2.54 63.18 -15.91
CA PRO A 579 2.53 62.10 -16.88
C PRO A 579 1.46 62.32 -17.96
N THR A 580 1.77 62.04 -19.23
CA THR A 580 0.82 62.09 -20.35
C THR A 580 -0.08 60.85 -20.37
N PRO A 581 -1.42 60.99 -20.26
CA PRO A 581 -2.33 59.84 -20.23
C PRO A 581 -2.85 59.52 -21.64
N SER A 582 -2.46 58.37 -22.21
CA SER A 582 -3.08 57.82 -23.43
C SER A 582 -2.90 56.33 -23.68
N LEU A 583 -1.89 55.66 -23.11
CA LEU A 583 -1.63 54.23 -23.36
C LEU A 583 -1.69 53.32 -22.12
N ALA A 584 -1.48 53.86 -20.91
CA ALA A 584 -1.66 53.13 -19.65
C ALA A 584 -3.11 53.18 -19.11
N ALA A 585 -3.93 54.10 -19.64
CA ALA A 585 -5.34 54.23 -19.24
C ALA A 585 -6.19 53.08 -19.81
N ASP A 586 -6.03 52.77 -21.10
CA ASP A 586 -6.84 51.75 -21.79
C ASP A 586 -6.60 50.33 -21.26
N SER A 587 -5.36 49.99 -20.88
CA SER A 587 -5.05 48.70 -20.26
C SER A 587 -5.65 48.58 -18.86
N SER A 588 -5.61 49.66 -18.07
CA SER A 588 -6.24 49.73 -16.74
C SER A 588 -7.77 49.63 -16.81
N ALA A 589 -8.39 50.36 -17.74
CA ALA A 589 -9.83 50.31 -17.97
C ALA A 589 -10.31 48.91 -18.41
N ASN A 590 -9.55 48.24 -19.27
CA ASN A 590 -9.83 46.88 -19.72
C ASN A 590 -9.65 45.84 -18.58
N GLN A 591 -8.62 46.00 -17.72
CA GLN A 591 -8.46 45.15 -16.53
C GLN A 591 -9.61 45.33 -15.53
N LEU A 592 -10.07 46.57 -15.27
CA LEU A 592 -11.25 46.82 -14.43
C LEU A 592 -12.53 46.24 -15.06
N ALA A 593 -12.70 46.32 -16.38
CA ALA A 593 -13.85 45.72 -17.07
C ALA A 593 -13.88 44.18 -16.92
N LYS A 594 -12.74 43.52 -17.14
CA LYS A 594 -12.59 42.07 -16.88
C LYS A 594 -12.86 41.70 -15.42
N PHE A 595 -12.35 42.49 -14.47
CA PHE A 595 -12.56 42.24 -13.05
C PHE A 595 -14.04 42.33 -12.67
N LYS A 596 -14.78 43.31 -13.22
CA LYS A 596 -16.23 43.40 -13.06
C LYS A 596 -16.97 42.19 -13.61
N GLU A 597 -16.66 41.75 -14.83
CA GLU A 597 -17.28 40.58 -15.44
C GLU A 597 -17.00 39.27 -14.66
N ALA A 598 -15.85 39.19 -13.98
CA ALA A 598 -15.53 38.10 -13.06
C ALA A 598 -16.30 38.24 -11.72
N ALA A 599 -16.37 39.45 -11.16
CA ALA A 599 -17.07 39.75 -9.91
C ALA A 599 -18.59 39.51 -9.98
N GLU A 600 -19.20 39.62 -11.15
CA GLU A 600 -20.60 39.25 -11.39
C GLU A 600 -20.85 37.72 -11.33
N LYS A 601 -19.79 36.91 -11.46
CA LYS A 601 -19.86 35.44 -11.60
C LYS A 601 -19.35 34.67 -10.37
N GLY A 602 -18.82 35.36 -9.37
CA GLY A 602 -18.39 34.79 -8.10
C GLY A 602 -17.57 35.76 -7.24
N ASN A 603 -17.41 35.46 -5.96
CA ASN A 603 -16.90 36.38 -4.94
C ASN A 603 -15.36 36.35 -4.73
N LEU A 604 -14.61 35.61 -5.54
CA LEU A 604 -13.16 35.43 -5.38
C LEU A 604 -12.44 35.48 -6.73
N VAL A 605 -11.71 36.56 -7.00
CA VAL A 605 -11.17 36.88 -8.33
C VAL A 605 -9.65 37.12 -8.27
N PRO A 606 -8.84 36.47 -9.12
CA PRO A 606 -7.40 36.69 -9.14
C PRO A 606 -7.02 37.90 -9.99
N LEU A 607 -6.18 38.78 -9.43
CA LEU A 607 -5.42 39.79 -10.16
C LEU A 607 -3.97 39.31 -10.33
N TYR A 608 -3.32 39.68 -11.44
CA TYR A 608 -1.93 39.25 -11.68
C TYR A 608 -1.08 40.25 -12.47
N ARG A 609 0.24 40.08 -12.35
CA ARG A 609 1.28 40.69 -13.20
C ARG A 609 2.21 39.60 -13.73
N CYS A 610 2.46 39.61 -15.04
CA CYS A 610 3.47 38.76 -15.66
C CYS A 610 4.78 39.53 -15.80
N VAL A 611 5.86 39.01 -15.21
CA VAL A 611 7.20 39.62 -15.24
C VAL A 611 8.23 38.63 -15.80
N PHE A 612 9.40 39.11 -16.21
CA PHE A 612 10.49 38.24 -16.67
C PHE A 612 11.14 37.47 -15.50
N SER A 613 11.50 36.21 -15.73
CA SER A 613 12.19 35.35 -14.75
C SER A 613 13.68 35.13 -15.08
N ASP A 614 14.31 36.10 -15.71
CA ASP A 614 15.72 36.06 -16.14
C ASP A 614 16.67 36.49 -15.00
N HIS A 615 16.34 37.58 -14.31
CA HIS A 615 17.00 38.05 -13.10
C HIS A 615 16.35 37.51 -11.82
N LEU A 616 15.05 37.21 -11.86
CA LEU A 616 14.30 36.67 -10.72
C LEU A 616 14.23 35.14 -10.77
N THR A 617 14.86 34.48 -9.79
CA THR A 617 14.75 33.03 -9.59
C THR A 617 13.83 32.71 -8.40
N PRO A 618 13.24 31.50 -8.30
CA PRO A 618 12.41 31.11 -7.15
C PRO A 618 13.14 31.25 -5.80
N ILE A 619 14.43 30.90 -5.78
CA ILE A 619 15.33 31.02 -4.61
C ILE A 619 15.50 32.49 -4.19
N LEU A 620 15.66 33.41 -5.15
CA LEU A 620 15.77 34.84 -4.88
C LEU A 620 14.43 35.43 -4.41
N ALA A 621 13.34 35.13 -5.11
CA ALA A 621 12.00 35.61 -4.77
C ALA A 621 11.59 35.18 -3.36
N TYR A 622 11.84 33.91 -2.99
CA TYR A 622 11.59 33.43 -1.63
C TYR A 622 12.32 34.28 -0.58
N ARG A 623 13.59 34.65 -0.82
CA ARG A 623 14.36 35.50 0.12
C ARG A 623 14.06 37.00 0.04
N CYS A 624 13.38 37.48 -1.01
CA CYS A 624 12.79 38.83 -1.03
C CYS A 624 11.51 38.92 -0.18
N LEU A 625 10.77 37.81 -0.04
CA LEU A 625 9.58 37.73 0.81
C LEU A 625 9.89 37.31 2.27
N VAL A 626 10.85 36.40 2.48
CA VAL A 626 11.16 35.80 3.79
C VAL A 626 12.61 36.08 4.21
N LYS A 627 12.76 36.87 5.28
CA LYS A 627 14.05 37.26 5.87
C LYS A 627 14.78 36.05 6.47
N GLU A 628 16.10 36.12 6.55
CA GLU A 628 16.96 35.01 7.01
C GLU A 628 16.73 34.63 8.47
N ASP A 629 16.55 35.61 9.37
CA ASP A 629 16.25 35.39 10.78
C ASP A 629 14.81 34.93 11.06
N ASP A 630 13.88 35.06 10.10
CA ASP A 630 12.44 34.89 10.31
C ASP A 630 11.99 33.45 10.07
N ARG A 631 12.37 32.57 11.00
CA ARG A 631 12.15 31.12 10.92
C ARG A 631 10.73 30.66 11.29
N ASP A 632 9.94 31.52 11.94
CA ASP A 632 8.54 31.22 12.32
C ASP A 632 7.50 31.86 11.39
N ALA A 633 7.92 32.68 10.41
CA ALA A 633 7.07 33.14 9.32
C ALA A 633 6.60 31.97 8.44
N PRO A 634 5.29 31.69 8.35
CA PRO A 634 4.78 30.62 7.51
C PRO A 634 4.96 30.98 6.02
N SER A 635 5.54 30.06 5.27
CA SER A 635 5.97 30.30 3.88
C SER A 635 6.40 29.02 3.19
N PHE A 636 6.37 29.00 1.86
CA PHE A 636 6.78 27.85 1.06
C PHE A 636 7.52 28.24 -0.23
N LEU A 637 8.40 27.35 -0.66
CA LEU A 637 8.94 27.24 -2.01
C LEU A 637 8.78 25.79 -2.44
N PHE A 638 8.00 25.57 -3.50
CA PHE A 638 7.83 24.28 -4.16
C PHE A 638 8.48 24.31 -5.55
N GLU A 639 9.38 23.37 -5.80
CA GLU A 639 10.01 23.13 -7.10
C GLU A 639 9.77 21.67 -7.52
N SER A 640 9.71 21.42 -8.83
CA SER A 640 9.51 20.08 -9.37
C SER A 640 10.64 19.67 -10.31
N VAL A 641 10.83 18.36 -10.47
CA VAL A 641 11.85 17.76 -11.34
C VAL A 641 11.22 16.59 -12.08
N GLU A 642 11.18 16.68 -13.40
CA GLU A 642 10.55 15.70 -14.28
C GLU A 642 11.56 14.58 -14.64
N PRO A 643 11.16 13.29 -14.50
CA PRO A 643 12.02 12.15 -14.86
C PRO A 643 12.24 12.09 -16.37
N GLY A 644 13.51 11.99 -16.79
CA GLY A 644 13.92 12.07 -18.19
C GLY A 644 14.89 10.95 -18.60
N LEU A 645 14.91 10.65 -19.90
CA LEU A 645 15.65 9.50 -20.46
C LEU A 645 17.16 9.59 -20.26
N GLN A 646 17.74 10.79 -20.33
CA GLN A 646 19.19 11.02 -20.23
C GLN A 646 19.57 11.90 -19.03
N ALA A 647 18.80 12.95 -18.76
CA ALA A 647 18.93 13.80 -17.58
C ALA A 647 17.55 14.08 -16.99
N SER A 648 17.51 14.36 -15.69
CA SER A 648 16.35 14.90 -14.98
C SER A 648 16.18 16.38 -15.33
N ASN A 649 15.02 16.76 -15.85
CA ASN A 649 14.73 18.16 -16.20
C ASN A 649 14.11 18.88 -14.99
N ILE A 650 14.36 20.18 -14.86
CA ILE A 650 13.54 21.03 -13.98
C ILE A 650 12.11 21.01 -14.55
N GLY A 651 11.13 20.69 -13.72
CA GLY A 651 9.73 20.65 -14.14
C GLY A 651 9.21 22.03 -14.51
N ARG A 652 8.17 22.11 -15.35
CA ARG A 652 7.74 23.40 -15.96
C ARG A 652 7.53 24.53 -14.95
N TYR A 653 6.97 24.23 -13.77
CA TYR A 653 6.58 25.25 -12.79
C TYR A 653 7.37 25.18 -11.48
N SER A 654 7.43 26.33 -10.78
CA SER A 654 7.80 26.41 -9.36
C SER A 654 6.99 27.52 -8.70
N VAL A 655 6.59 27.33 -7.44
CA VAL A 655 5.67 28.24 -6.74
C VAL A 655 6.28 28.71 -5.43
N VAL A 656 6.15 30.00 -5.16
CA VAL A 656 6.55 30.67 -3.91
C VAL A 656 5.34 31.34 -3.29
N GLY A 657 5.20 31.24 -1.96
CA GLY A 657 4.24 32.02 -1.18
C GLY A 657 4.76 32.24 0.25
N ALA A 658 4.35 33.34 0.87
CA ALA A 658 4.78 33.71 2.22
C ALA A 658 3.70 34.56 2.90
N GLN A 659 3.67 34.54 4.24
CA GLN A 659 2.77 35.39 5.04
C GLN A 659 1.28 35.12 4.71
N PRO A 660 0.76 33.90 4.97
CA PRO A 660 -0.62 33.55 4.65
C PRO A 660 -1.61 34.42 5.43
N THR A 661 -2.75 34.72 4.82
CA THR A 661 -3.78 35.59 5.42
C THR A 661 -4.53 34.88 6.56
N ILE A 662 -4.70 33.56 6.46
CA ILE A 662 -5.27 32.71 7.51
C ILE A 662 -4.36 31.51 7.75
N GLU A 663 -4.16 31.12 9.00
CA GLU A 663 -3.53 29.84 9.36
C GLU A 663 -4.48 28.96 10.16
N ILE A 664 -4.40 27.65 9.92
CA ILE A 664 -5.06 26.60 10.70
C ILE A 664 -3.98 25.67 11.25
N VAL A 665 -3.99 25.49 12.57
CA VAL A 665 -3.03 24.64 13.29
C VAL A 665 -3.80 23.71 14.22
N ALA A 666 -3.72 22.40 13.97
CA ALA A 666 -4.39 21.38 14.77
C ALA A 666 -3.38 20.56 15.58
N LYS A 667 -3.71 20.26 16.84
CA LYS A 667 -2.98 19.27 17.65
C LYS A 667 -3.95 18.53 18.58
N GLY A 668 -4.12 17.23 18.35
CA GLY A 668 -5.32 16.51 18.77
C GLY A 668 -6.58 17.24 18.30
N ASN A 669 -7.68 17.09 19.03
CA ASN A 669 -8.94 17.76 18.68
C ASN A 669 -8.89 19.30 18.80
N VAL A 670 -7.81 19.92 19.31
CA VAL A 670 -7.73 21.38 19.45
C VAL A 670 -7.23 22.01 18.15
N VAL A 671 -8.08 22.83 17.53
CA VAL A 671 -7.76 23.63 16.35
C VAL A 671 -7.62 25.09 16.74
N THR A 672 -6.49 25.70 16.40
CA THR A 672 -6.28 27.15 16.44
C THR A 672 -6.40 27.70 15.01
N VAL A 673 -7.28 28.68 14.81
CA VAL A 673 -7.33 29.48 13.57
C VAL A 673 -6.79 30.88 13.88
N MET A 674 -5.94 31.39 12.99
CA MET A 674 -5.33 32.73 13.10
C MET A 674 -5.56 33.47 11.80
N ASP A 675 -6.48 34.43 11.80
CA ASP A 675 -6.72 35.36 10.72
C ASP A 675 -5.85 36.59 10.93
N HIS A 676 -4.84 36.76 10.09
CA HIS A 676 -3.88 37.86 10.14
C HIS A 676 -4.44 39.15 9.53
N GLY A 677 -5.44 39.05 8.65
CA GLY A 677 -6.14 40.21 8.08
C GLY A 677 -7.08 40.87 9.10
N ALA A 678 -7.86 40.05 9.83
CA ALA A 678 -8.72 40.50 10.92
C ALA A 678 -7.98 40.68 12.26
N GLY A 679 -6.71 40.29 12.35
CA GLY A 679 -5.92 40.27 13.60
C GLY A 679 -6.52 39.35 14.68
N ARG A 680 -7.30 38.34 14.27
CA ARG A 680 -8.15 37.53 15.13
C ARG A 680 -7.60 36.12 15.30
N ARG A 681 -7.51 35.66 16.54
CA ARG A 681 -7.26 34.25 16.88
C ARG A 681 -8.51 33.62 17.48
N THR A 682 -8.90 32.46 16.98
CA THR A 682 -9.90 31.57 17.60
C THR A 682 -9.26 30.24 17.96
N VAL A 683 -9.86 29.56 18.94
CA VAL A 683 -9.50 28.19 19.33
C VAL A 683 -10.81 27.44 19.53
N GLU A 684 -10.95 26.29 18.89
CA GLU A 684 -12.13 25.43 18.95
C GLU A 684 -11.71 23.96 19.10
N GLU A 685 -12.58 23.15 19.68
CA GLU A 685 -12.39 21.70 19.72
C GLU A 685 -13.20 21.06 18.57
N VAL A 686 -12.49 20.46 17.61
CA VAL A 686 -13.04 19.96 16.35
C VAL A 686 -12.65 18.50 16.17
N ASP A 687 -13.64 17.71 15.77
CA ASP A 687 -13.52 16.26 15.70
C ASP A 687 -12.72 15.80 14.44
N ASP A 688 -12.69 16.60 13.37
CA ASP A 688 -11.76 16.46 12.24
C ASP A 688 -11.28 17.87 11.80
N PRO A 689 -9.98 18.20 11.93
CA PRO A 689 -9.47 19.52 11.56
C PRO A 689 -9.55 19.82 10.06
N MET A 690 -9.65 18.81 9.19
CA MET A 690 -9.78 19.03 7.73
C MET A 690 -11.15 19.61 7.34
N VAL A 691 -12.15 19.56 8.24
CA VAL A 691 -13.45 20.22 8.02
C VAL A 691 -13.34 21.75 8.11
N VAL A 692 -12.36 22.30 8.84
CA VAL A 692 -12.21 23.75 9.03
C VAL A 692 -11.80 24.49 7.75
N PRO A 693 -10.70 24.13 7.04
CA PRO A 693 -10.37 24.75 5.75
C PRO A 693 -11.42 24.48 4.67
N GLN A 694 -12.08 23.31 4.73
CA GLN A 694 -13.16 22.94 3.83
C GLN A 694 -14.35 23.90 3.94
N LYS A 695 -14.89 24.13 5.15
CA LYS A 695 -15.99 25.09 5.38
C LYS A 695 -15.64 26.51 4.95
N ILE A 696 -14.41 26.94 5.20
CA ILE A 696 -13.94 28.28 4.80
C ILE A 696 -13.90 28.41 3.26
N MET A 697 -13.62 27.33 2.53
CA MET A 697 -13.71 27.32 1.06
C MET A 697 -15.15 27.23 0.54
N GLU A 698 -16.08 26.62 1.29
CA GLU A 698 -17.50 26.51 0.91
C GLU A 698 -18.22 27.88 0.86
N GLU A 699 -17.61 28.93 1.41
CA GLU A 699 -18.07 30.33 1.30
C GLU A 699 -17.61 31.03 0.00
N TRP A 700 -16.77 30.40 -0.84
CA TRP A 700 -16.09 31.05 -1.97
C TRP A 700 -16.40 30.44 -3.34
N GLU A 701 -16.59 31.31 -4.33
CA GLU A 701 -16.87 30.99 -5.74
C GLU A 701 -15.72 31.51 -6.63
N PRO A 702 -14.56 30.82 -6.65
CA PRO A 702 -13.35 31.29 -7.32
C PRO A 702 -13.48 31.31 -8.84
N GLN A 703 -13.16 32.46 -9.44
CA GLN A 703 -13.17 32.61 -10.89
C GLN A 703 -11.91 32.03 -11.53
N ARG A 704 -12.12 31.25 -12.61
CA ARG A 704 -11.05 30.74 -13.47
C ARG A 704 -10.76 31.75 -14.58
N ILE A 705 -9.49 32.09 -14.77
CA ILE A 705 -9.02 33.00 -15.82
C ILE A 705 -8.01 32.24 -16.68
N ASP A 706 -8.31 32.11 -17.99
CA ASP A 706 -7.51 31.33 -18.96
C ASP A 706 -6.08 31.85 -19.17
N GLU A 707 -5.80 33.05 -18.69
CA GLU A 707 -4.51 33.75 -18.82
C GLU A 707 -3.52 33.38 -17.69
N LEU A 708 -3.96 32.60 -16.69
CA LEU A 708 -3.13 32.04 -15.62
C LEU A 708 -2.59 30.64 -16.00
N PRO A 709 -1.39 30.25 -15.51
CA PRO A 709 -0.82 28.94 -15.80
C PRO A 709 -1.62 27.79 -15.15
N GLU A 710 -1.55 26.59 -15.75
CA GLU A 710 -2.16 25.34 -15.25
C GLU A 710 -1.51 24.75 -13.98
N ALA A 711 -1.02 25.62 -13.09
CA ALA A 711 -0.32 25.33 -11.84
C ALA A 711 -1.15 25.74 -10.60
N PHE A 712 -0.66 25.44 -9.40
CA PHE A 712 -1.21 26.01 -8.17
C PHE A 712 -1.01 27.53 -8.17
N CYS A 713 -2.11 28.27 -8.23
CA CYS A 713 -2.12 29.74 -8.34
C CYS A 713 -2.60 30.45 -7.06
N GLY A 714 -2.79 29.73 -5.94
CA GLY A 714 -3.33 30.27 -4.68
C GLY A 714 -4.29 29.29 -4.01
N GLY A 715 -4.41 29.39 -2.68
CA GLY A 715 -5.23 28.51 -1.82
C GLY A 715 -4.49 28.07 -0.55
N TRP A 716 -4.89 26.94 0.03
CA TRP A 716 -4.24 26.36 1.21
C TRP A 716 -2.93 25.66 0.85
N VAL A 717 -1.87 25.89 1.63
CA VAL A 717 -0.58 25.20 1.52
C VAL A 717 -0.04 24.85 2.92
N GLY A 718 0.51 23.65 3.08
CA GLY A 718 1.12 23.22 4.33
C GLY A 718 1.42 21.73 4.39
N TYR A 719 1.24 21.13 5.58
CA TYR A 719 1.46 19.70 5.80
C TYR A 719 0.39 19.05 6.69
N PHE A 720 0.22 17.75 6.46
CA PHE A 720 -0.56 16.82 7.26
C PHE A 720 0.43 15.79 7.81
N SER A 721 0.47 15.60 9.13
CA SER A 721 1.27 14.53 9.76
C SER A 721 0.76 13.14 9.38
N TYR A 722 1.57 12.11 9.57
CA TYR A 722 1.10 10.71 9.56
C TYR A 722 -0.05 10.51 10.56
N ASP A 723 0.07 11.11 11.73
CA ASP A 723 -0.92 11.10 12.80
C ASP A 723 -2.26 11.76 12.43
N THR A 724 -2.37 12.48 11.31
CA THR A 724 -3.66 12.95 10.76
C THR A 724 -4.64 11.81 10.53
N VAL A 725 -4.15 10.57 10.29
CA VAL A 725 -5.01 9.39 10.19
C VAL A 725 -5.83 9.13 11.46
N ARG A 726 -5.39 9.60 12.63
CA ARG A 726 -6.08 9.39 13.91
C ARG A 726 -7.43 10.13 13.96
N TYR A 727 -7.61 11.20 13.19
CA TYR A 727 -8.90 11.87 13.01
C TYR A 727 -9.88 11.04 12.14
N VAL A 728 -9.37 10.16 11.28
CA VAL A 728 -10.19 9.28 10.43
C VAL A 728 -10.47 7.95 11.15
N GLU A 729 -9.42 7.26 11.58
CA GLU A 729 -9.46 5.92 12.19
C GLU A 729 -9.60 5.95 13.73
N LYS A 730 -10.36 6.92 14.28
CA LYS A 730 -10.49 7.19 15.73
C LYS A 730 -10.74 5.97 16.61
N LYS A 731 -11.52 5.00 16.12
CA LYS A 731 -11.90 3.76 16.85
C LYS A 731 -10.76 2.72 16.91
N LYS A 732 -9.71 2.91 16.12
CA LYS A 732 -8.60 1.99 15.89
C LYS A 732 -7.27 2.58 16.34
N LEU A 733 -7.04 3.86 16.05
CA LEU A 733 -5.80 4.60 16.36
C LEU A 733 -6.07 5.86 17.20
N PRO A 734 -6.76 5.77 18.36
CA PRO A 734 -7.01 6.93 19.21
C PRO A 734 -5.68 7.53 19.71
N PHE A 735 -5.63 8.86 19.84
CA PHE A 735 -4.44 9.58 20.34
C PHE A 735 -3.96 9.08 21.72
N SER A 736 -4.84 8.50 22.55
CA SER A 736 -4.49 7.88 23.84
C SER A 736 -3.56 6.66 23.74
N ASN A 737 -3.44 6.07 22.55
CA ASN A 737 -2.65 4.86 22.28
C ASN A 737 -1.46 5.15 21.35
N ALA A 738 -1.22 6.42 21.01
CA ALA A 738 -0.08 6.80 20.17
C ALA A 738 1.25 6.61 20.93
N PRO A 739 2.37 6.39 20.22
CA PRO A 739 3.71 6.51 20.78
C PRO A 739 4.01 7.91 21.35
N GLU A 740 5.17 8.08 21.99
CA GLU A 740 5.52 9.34 22.67
C GLU A 740 5.71 10.52 21.69
N ASP A 741 5.17 11.70 22.05
CA ASP A 741 5.26 12.95 21.28
C ASP A 741 6.47 13.81 21.66
N ASP A 742 7.67 13.30 21.37
CA ASP A 742 8.96 13.87 21.75
C ASP A 742 9.21 15.30 21.22
N ARG A 743 8.71 15.59 20.01
CA ARG A 743 8.92 16.88 19.31
C ARG A 743 7.74 17.84 19.48
N SER A 744 6.58 17.36 19.91
CA SER A 744 5.38 18.14 20.18
C SER A 744 4.87 19.02 19.02
N LEU A 745 5.12 18.61 17.78
CA LEU A 745 4.70 19.32 16.56
C LEU A 745 3.17 19.31 16.38
N PRO A 746 2.60 20.22 15.57
CA PRO A 746 1.22 20.12 15.08
C PRO A 746 0.97 18.82 14.31
N ASP A 747 -0.27 18.36 14.35
CA ASP A 747 -0.72 17.24 13.52
C ASP A 747 -1.12 17.71 12.12
N VAL A 748 -1.62 18.94 11.99
CA VAL A 748 -1.89 19.63 10.71
C VAL A 748 -1.45 21.09 10.85
N HIS A 749 -0.76 21.62 9.84
CA HIS A 749 -0.53 23.05 9.66
C HIS A 749 -0.86 23.43 8.21
N LEU A 750 -1.73 24.42 8.03
CA LEU A 750 -2.10 24.98 6.73
C LEU A 750 -2.12 26.50 6.80
N GLY A 751 -1.53 27.17 5.81
CA GLY A 751 -1.71 28.60 5.56
C GLY A 751 -2.52 28.83 4.29
N LEU A 752 -3.41 29.83 4.30
CA LEU A 752 -4.13 30.32 3.12
C LEU A 752 -3.30 31.41 2.45
N TYR A 753 -2.86 31.18 1.22
CA TYR A 753 -2.05 32.11 0.46
C TYR A 753 -2.88 32.74 -0.66
N ASP A 754 -3.34 33.97 -0.40
CA ASP A 754 -3.93 34.88 -1.39
C ASP A 754 -2.83 35.43 -2.33
N ASP A 755 -1.62 35.63 -1.80
CA ASP A 755 -0.39 36.04 -2.51
C ASP A 755 0.45 34.82 -2.93
N VAL A 756 0.72 34.65 -4.24
CA VAL A 756 1.72 33.67 -4.74
C VAL A 756 2.52 34.20 -5.92
N ILE A 757 3.68 33.59 -6.18
CA ILE A 757 4.49 33.79 -7.39
C ILE A 757 4.71 32.44 -8.07
N VAL A 758 4.19 32.28 -9.29
CA VAL A 758 4.34 31.07 -10.12
C VAL A 758 5.37 31.33 -11.24
N PHE A 759 6.49 30.63 -11.17
CA PHE A 759 7.53 30.66 -12.21
C PHE A 759 7.23 29.64 -13.30
N ASP A 760 7.28 30.06 -14.55
CA ASP A 760 7.29 29.18 -15.73
C ASP A 760 8.70 29.11 -16.32
N HIS A 761 9.36 27.97 -16.10
CA HIS A 761 10.73 27.72 -16.54
C HIS A 761 10.85 27.45 -18.04
N VAL A 762 9.73 27.20 -18.75
CA VAL A 762 9.70 27.02 -20.20
C VAL A 762 9.55 28.38 -20.89
N GLU A 763 8.59 29.18 -20.46
CA GLU A 763 8.26 30.49 -21.05
C GLU A 763 9.11 31.67 -20.51
N LYS A 764 9.92 31.44 -19.46
CA LYS A 764 10.79 32.44 -18.79
C LYS A 764 10.03 33.62 -18.17
N LYS A 765 8.85 33.29 -17.64
CA LYS A 765 7.91 34.23 -17.00
C LYS A 765 7.77 33.91 -15.51
N ALA A 766 7.45 34.92 -14.71
CA ALA A 766 6.88 34.75 -13.39
C ALA A 766 5.52 35.46 -13.34
N TYR A 767 4.49 34.73 -12.93
CA TYR A 767 3.16 35.26 -12.65
C TYR A 767 3.10 35.60 -11.17
N VAL A 768 3.04 36.89 -10.87
CA VAL A 768 2.76 37.43 -9.54
C VAL A 768 1.25 37.53 -9.41
N ILE A 769 0.65 36.84 -8.45
CA ILE A 769 -0.81 36.65 -8.34
C ILE A 769 -1.26 37.07 -6.94
N HIS A 770 -2.36 37.83 -6.88
CA HIS A 770 -3.05 38.23 -5.66
C HIS A 770 -4.56 37.94 -5.82
N TRP A 771 -5.14 37.20 -4.88
CA TRP A 771 -6.56 36.86 -4.89
C TRP A 771 -7.41 37.85 -4.10
N VAL A 772 -8.34 38.51 -4.79
CA VAL A 772 -9.26 39.49 -4.19
C VAL A 772 -10.55 38.79 -3.77
N ARG A 773 -10.84 38.82 -2.47
CA ARG A 773 -12.16 38.48 -1.92
C ARG A 773 -13.06 39.70 -2.06
N ILE A 774 -14.20 39.54 -2.73
CA ILE A 774 -15.15 40.61 -3.01
C ILE A 774 -16.07 40.79 -1.82
N ASP A 775 -15.86 41.89 -1.10
CA ASP A 775 -16.78 42.37 -0.07
C ASP A 775 -18.05 42.93 -0.74
N LYS A 776 -19.22 42.52 -0.23
CA LYS A 776 -20.54 42.96 -0.71
C LYS A 776 -20.95 44.33 -0.18
N ASP A 777 -20.30 44.80 0.89
CA ASP A 777 -20.56 46.10 1.51
C ASP A 777 -19.67 47.22 0.91
N ARG A 778 -18.83 46.90 -0.10
CA ARG A 778 -17.93 47.82 -0.82
C ARG A 778 -18.22 47.82 -2.32
N SER A 779 -17.81 48.87 -3.05
CA SER A 779 -17.96 48.85 -4.51
C SER A 779 -16.96 47.89 -5.18
N VAL A 780 -17.29 47.42 -6.39
CA VAL A 780 -16.39 46.54 -7.17
C VAL A 780 -15.12 47.30 -7.56
N GLU A 781 -15.23 48.61 -7.77
CA GLU A 781 -14.12 49.54 -7.99
C GLU A 781 -13.21 49.69 -6.78
N ASP A 782 -13.75 49.76 -5.55
CA ASP A 782 -12.95 49.79 -4.32
C ASP A 782 -12.20 48.46 -4.14
N ASN A 783 -12.90 47.34 -4.28
CA ASN A 783 -12.32 45.99 -4.16
C ASN A 783 -11.21 45.77 -5.21
N TYR A 784 -11.41 46.21 -6.45
CA TYR A 784 -10.37 46.22 -7.49
C TYR A 784 -9.17 47.09 -7.11
N SER A 785 -9.41 48.30 -6.61
CA SER A 785 -8.36 49.28 -6.30
C SER A 785 -7.49 48.83 -5.12
N ASP A 786 -8.10 48.24 -4.09
CA ASP A 786 -7.42 47.64 -2.93
C ASP A 786 -6.60 46.42 -3.35
N GLY A 787 -7.22 45.48 -4.10
CA GLY A 787 -6.53 44.30 -4.64
C GLY A 787 -5.37 44.64 -5.59
N MET A 788 -5.53 45.68 -6.41
CA MET A 788 -4.43 46.20 -7.23
C MET A 788 -3.30 46.81 -6.38
N TYR A 789 -3.63 47.51 -5.29
CA TYR A 789 -2.62 48.03 -4.37
C TYR A 789 -1.81 46.90 -3.69
N GLN A 790 -2.47 45.81 -3.26
CA GLN A 790 -1.77 44.64 -2.72
C GLN A 790 -0.89 43.94 -3.77
N LEU A 791 -1.38 43.82 -5.01
CA LEU A 791 -0.64 43.22 -6.12
C LEU A 791 0.63 44.02 -6.48
N GLU A 792 0.53 45.33 -6.67
CA GLU A 792 1.72 46.15 -6.96
C GLU A 792 2.67 46.23 -5.74
N SER A 793 2.15 46.14 -4.51
CA SER A 793 2.95 45.96 -3.29
C SER A 793 3.76 44.66 -3.32
N LEU A 794 3.14 43.52 -3.68
CA LEU A 794 3.83 42.24 -3.90
C LEU A 794 4.87 42.31 -5.02
N VAL A 795 4.60 43.01 -6.12
CA VAL A 795 5.59 43.24 -7.21
C VAL A 795 6.79 44.09 -6.71
N SER A 796 6.54 45.17 -5.97
CA SER A 796 7.61 46.02 -5.43
C SER A 796 8.53 45.25 -4.46
N ARG A 797 7.98 44.30 -3.68
CA ARG A 797 8.75 43.43 -2.78
C ARG A 797 9.80 42.60 -3.52
N ILE A 798 9.58 42.24 -4.80
CA ILE A 798 10.50 41.39 -5.58
C ILE A 798 11.32 42.15 -6.64
N GLN A 799 10.92 43.36 -7.04
CA GLN A 799 11.63 44.18 -8.03
C GLN A 799 12.51 45.27 -7.41
N ASP A 800 11.95 46.09 -6.50
CA ASP A 800 12.62 47.30 -6.00
C ASP A 800 13.52 47.05 -4.79
N GLN A 801 13.35 45.91 -4.10
CA GLN A 801 14.24 45.54 -3.00
C GLN A 801 15.65 45.23 -3.52
N LYS A 802 16.65 45.90 -2.92
CA LYS A 802 18.06 45.56 -3.09
C LYS A 802 18.25 44.06 -2.77
N PRO A 803 18.69 43.21 -3.72
CA PRO A 803 18.56 41.77 -3.59
C PRO A 803 19.30 41.24 -2.35
N PRO A 804 18.67 40.33 -1.58
CA PRO A 804 19.23 39.81 -0.35
C PRO A 804 20.59 39.15 -0.58
N LYS A 805 21.57 39.46 0.27
CA LYS A 805 22.93 38.92 0.21
C LYS A 805 22.97 37.45 0.67
N MET A 806 22.44 36.55 -0.14
CA MET A 806 22.63 35.11 0.08
C MET A 806 24.12 34.73 -0.01
N PRO A 807 24.62 33.83 0.85
CA PRO A 807 25.98 33.33 0.74
C PRO A 807 26.13 32.49 -0.53
N THR A 808 27.16 32.79 -1.34
CA THR A 808 27.39 32.19 -2.66
C THR A 808 27.47 30.66 -2.61
N GLY A 809 28.33 30.14 -1.72
CA GLY A 809 28.66 28.73 -1.63
C GLY A 809 29.80 28.31 -2.56
N PHE A 810 30.70 27.44 -2.09
CA PHE A 810 31.79 26.88 -2.90
C PHE A 810 31.69 25.35 -2.99
N ILE A 811 31.15 24.85 -4.09
CA ILE A 811 30.81 23.43 -4.26
C ILE A 811 32.07 22.59 -4.50
N LYS A 812 32.55 21.90 -3.46
CA LYS A 812 33.58 20.86 -3.56
C LYS A 812 32.94 19.53 -3.99
N LEU A 813 32.77 19.31 -5.30
CA LEU A 813 32.12 18.11 -5.85
C LEU A 813 32.94 16.82 -5.60
N ARG A 814 32.82 16.24 -4.40
CA ARG A 814 33.17 14.84 -4.08
C ARG A 814 31.92 14.00 -3.84
N THR A 815 31.01 14.03 -4.82
CA THR A 815 29.67 13.39 -4.76
C THR A 815 29.69 11.87 -4.51
N GLU A 816 30.83 11.21 -4.73
CA GLU A 816 31.02 9.77 -4.51
C GLU A 816 31.28 9.41 -3.03
N GLN A 817 31.70 10.36 -2.20
CA GLN A 817 31.99 10.10 -0.78
C GLN A 817 30.71 10.18 0.05
N PHE A 818 30.43 9.13 0.83
CA PHE A 818 29.40 9.15 1.86
C PHE A 818 29.96 9.86 3.10
N GLY A 819 29.14 10.70 3.74
CA GLY A 819 29.48 11.36 5.00
C GLY A 819 29.61 10.38 6.17
N PRO A 820 29.98 10.88 7.37
CA PRO A 820 30.02 10.05 8.58
C PRO A 820 28.66 9.42 8.86
N LYS A 821 28.65 8.18 9.38
CA LYS A 821 27.41 7.49 9.76
C LYS A 821 26.65 8.31 10.81
N LEU A 822 25.32 8.30 10.71
CA LEU A 822 24.45 8.93 11.71
C LEU A 822 24.50 8.12 13.01
N GLU A 823 25.19 8.64 14.02
CA GLU A 823 25.45 7.98 15.31
C GLU A 823 24.23 7.96 16.25
N LYS A 824 23.27 8.89 16.05
CA LYS A 824 22.09 9.04 16.89
C LYS A 824 20.84 8.64 16.12
N SER A 825 20.12 7.67 16.68
CA SER A 825 18.80 7.20 16.24
C SER A 825 17.89 7.04 17.47
N THR A 826 16.57 7.11 17.27
CA THR A 826 15.56 6.83 18.31
C THR A 826 15.53 5.36 18.77
N MET A 827 16.18 4.46 18.03
CA MET A 827 16.30 3.04 18.33
C MET A 827 17.76 2.61 18.15
N THR A 828 18.22 1.61 18.92
CA THR A 828 19.49 0.95 18.59
C THR A 828 19.32 0.06 17.36
N SER A 829 20.44 -0.34 16.76
CA SER A 829 20.44 -1.26 15.62
C SER A 829 19.77 -2.59 15.99
N GLU A 830 19.98 -3.03 17.23
CA GLU A 830 19.44 -4.26 17.82
C GLU A 830 17.92 -4.15 18.04
N ALA A 831 17.46 -3.04 18.64
CA ALA A 831 16.04 -2.82 18.89
C ALA A 831 15.22 -2.69 17.58
N TYR A 832 15.78 -2.07 16.54
CA TYR A 832 15.13 -2.04 15.22
C TYR A 832 15.05 -3.44 14.61
N LYS A 833 16.11 -4.27 14.72
CA LYS A 833 16.11 -5.65 14.24
C LYS A 833 15.11 -6.54 14.98
N GLU A 834 14.99 -6.36 16.30
CA GLU A 834 14.00 -7.05 17.14
C GLU A 834 12.57 -6.68 16.71
N ALA A 835 12.30 -5.39 16.46
CA ALA A 835 11.02 -4.94 15.92
C ALA A 835 10.72 -5.50 14.51
N VAL A 836 11.73 -5.66 13.65
CA VAL A 836 11.59 -6.36 12.35
C VAL A 836 11.27 -7.85 12.54
N LEU A 837 11.82 -8.50 13.57
CA LEU A 837 11.50 -9.90 13.87
C LEU A 837 10.06 -10.06 14.39
N GLU A 838 9.60 -9.23 15.33
CA GLU A 838 8.20 -9.24 15.81
C GLU A 838 7.21 -8.93 14.66
N ALA A 839 7.54 -7.98 13.79
CA ALA A 839 6.80 -7.71 12.56
C ALA A 839 6.68 -8.95 11.66
N LYS A 840 7.76 -9.73 11.50
CA LYS A 840 7.74 -10.98 10.73
C LYS A 840 6.91 -12.08 11.38
N GLU A 841 6.86 -12.17 12.71
CA GLU A 841 5.96 -13.10 13.40
C GLU A 841 4.48 -12.76 13.10
N HIS A 842 4.11 -11.48 13.13
CA HIS A 842 2.77 -11.02 12.73
C HIS A 842 2.45 -11.31 11.24
N ILE A 843 3.44 -11.26 10.35
CA ILE A 843 3.27 -11.66 8.93
C ILE A 843 3.05 -13.17 8.80
N LEU A 844 3.85 -13.99 9.50
CA LEU A 844 3.70 -15.45 9.50
C LEU A 844 2.40 -15.93 10.16
N ALA A 845 1.88 -15.18 11.13
CA ALA A 845 0.56 -15.41 11.73
C ALA A 845 -0.62 -15.00 10.81
N GLY A 846 -0.35 -14.21 9.76
CA GLY A 846 -1.37 -13.70 8.84
C GLY A 846 -2.17 -12.50 9.36
N ASP A 847 -1.64 -11.74 10.32
CA ASP A 847 -2.22 -10.44 10.72
C ASP A 847 -2.01 -9.37 9.62
N ILE A 848 -0.88 -9.46 8.91
CA ILE A 848 -0.41 -8.54 7.87
C ILE A 848 0.33 -9.29 6.76
N PHE A 849 0.41 -8.69 5.57
CA PHE A 849 1.27 -9.12 4.46
C PHE A 849 2.59 -8.33 4.44
N GLN A 850 2.52 -7.03 4.76
CA GLN A 850 3.65 -6.11 4.85
C GLN A 850 3.39 -5.07 5.94
N ILE A 851 4.46 -4.60 6.57
CA ILE A 851 4.50 -3.44 7.46
C ILE A 851 5.75 -2.61 7.16
N VAL A 852 5.63 -1.29 7.15
CA VAL A 852 6.76 -0.39 6.90
C VAL A 852 7.19 0.24 8.23
N LEU A 853 8.25 -0.30 8.83
CA LEU A 853 8.84 0.22 10.07
C LEU A 853 9.83 1.34 9.77
N SER A 854 10.03 2.26 10.71
CA SER A 854 10.92 3.41 10.57
C SER A 854 11.64 3.79 11.86
N GLN A 855 12.75 4.48 11.72
CA GLN A 855 13.53 5.05 12.82
C GLN A 855 13.98 6.47 12.48
N ARG A 856 14.10 7.33 13.51
CA ARG A 856 14.46 8.75 13.34
C ARG A 856 15.89 8.99 13.80
N PHE A 857 16.74 9.38 12.86
CA PHE A 857 18.11 9.82 13.10
C PHE A 857 18.17 11.32 13.42
N GLU A 858 19.22 11.74 14.14
CA GLU A 858 19.54 13.15 14.37
C GLU A 858 20.89 13.53 13.74
N ARG A 859 20.92 14.65 12.99
CA ARG A 859 22.15 15.30 12.54
C ARG A 859 22.17 16.74 13.06
N ARG A 860 23.14 17.06 13.91
CA ARG A 860 23.41 18.43 14.31
C ARG A 860 24.17 19.17 13.21
N THR A 861 23.92 20.47 13.04
CA THR A 861 24.52 21.29 11.98
C THR A 861 24.52 22.79 12.29
N PHE A 862 25.42 23.55 11.66
CA PHE A 862 25.42 25.03 11.65
C PHE A 862 25.02 25.65 10.29
N ALA A 863 24.68 24.83 9.29
CA ALA A 863 24.08 25.30 8.05
C ALA A 863 22.62 25.74 8.27
N ASP A 864 22.16 26.75 7.54
CA ASP A 864 20.76 27.18 7.59
C ASP A 864 19.85 26.16 6.87
N PRO A 865 18.62 25.87 7.33
CA PRO A 865 17.71 24.96 6.63
C PRO A 865 17.50 25.31 5.14
N PHE A 866 17.56 26.59 4.75
CA PHE A 866 17.46 27.01 3.34
C PHE A 866 18.75 26.76 2.54
N GLU A 867 19.93 26.81 3.19
CA GLU A 867 21.19 26.37 2.59
C GLU A 867 21.23 24.86 2.38
N ILE A 868 20.68 24.11 3.34
CA ILE A 868 20.51 22.66 3.25
C ILE A 868 19.51 22.32 2.13
N TYR A 869 18.44 23.11 1.94
CA TYR A 869 17.57 23.00 0.76
C TYR A 869 18.32 23.27 -0.56
N ARG A 870 19.10 24.36 -0.63
CA ARG A 870 19.93 24.70 -1.80
C ARG A 870 20.90 23.57 -2.16
N ALA A 871 21.48 22.90 -1.16
CA ALA A 871 22.32 21.72 -1.34
C ALA A 871 21.54 20.46 -1.73
N LEU A 872 20.35 20.24 -1.15
CA LEU A 872 19.48 19.09 -1.45
C LEU A 872 19.04 19.08 -2.92
N ARG A 873 18.76 20.25 -3.52
CA ARG A 873 18.49 20.42 -4.96
C ARG A 873 19.61 19.90 -5.86
N ILE A 874 20.84 19.79 -5.34
CA ILE A 874 22.03 19.28 -6.06
C ILE A 874 22.25 17.80 -5.76
N VAL A 875 22.15 17.39 -4.48
CA VAL A 875 22.44 16.03 -4.01
C VAL A 875 21.36 15.01 -4.37
N ASN A 876 20.09 15.43 -4.37
CA ASN A 876 18.95 14.56 -4.69
C ASN A 876 17.78 15.42 -5.22
N PRO A 877 17.74 15.77 -6.51
CA PRO A 877 16.56 16.36 -7.14
C PRO A 877 15.45 15.31 -7.34
N SER A 878 14.22 15.61 -6.91
CA SER A 878 13.03 14.72 -6.99
C SER A 878 11.77 15.50 -7.44
N PRO A 879 10.67 14.84 -7.87
CA PRO A 879 9.46 15.49 -8.35
C PRO A 879 8.80 16.49 -7.40
N TYR A 880 8.98 16.34 -6.09
CA TYR A 880 8.48 17.25 -5.06
C TYR A 880 9.62 17.73 -4.17
N MET A 881 10.25 18.83 -4.57
CA MET A 881 11.21 19.57 -3.75
C MET A 881 10.44 20.63 -2.96
N ALA A 882 10.52 20.62 -1.64
CA ALA A 882 9.90 21.66 -0.82
C ALA A 882 10.84 22.24 0.23
N TYR A 883 10.78 23.56 0.38
CA TYR A 883 11.16 24.28 1.58
C TYR A 883 9.88 24.89 2.15
N LEU A 884 9.38 24.38 3.27
CA LEU A 884 8.11 24.78 3.89
C LEU A 884 8.35 25.16 5.34
N GLN A 885 8.21 26.45 5.66
CA GLN A 885 8.18 26.94 7.03
C GLN A 885 6.73 26.84 7.55
N ALA A 886 6.54 26.04 8.60
CA ALA A 886 5.28 25.87 9.30
C ALA A 886 5.49 26.15 10.79
N ARG A 887 4.42 26.47 11.54
CA ARG A 887 4.57 26.81 12.97
C ARG A 887 5.14 25.63 13.77
N GLY A 888 6.27 25.87 14.43
CA GLY A 888 6.98 24.88 15.23
C GLY A 888 8.00 24.05 14.43
N CYS A 889 7.99 24.02 13.09
CA CYS A 889 9.00 23.31 12.30
C CYS A 889 9.14 23.77 10.84
N ILE A 890 10.39 23.76 10.35
CA ILE A 890 10.74 23.89 8.94
C ILE A 890 10.94 22.49 8.34
N LEU A 891 10.32 22.27 7.18
CA LEU A 891 10.39 21.05 6.39
C LEU A 891 11.27 21.27 5.16
N VAL A 892 12.31 20.43 5.00
CA VAL A 892 13.23 20.45 3.87
C VAL A 892 13.15 19.10 3.16
N ALA A 893 12.41 19.04 2.06
CA ALA A 893 11.96 17.81 1.43
C ALA A 893 12.45 17.62 -0.01
N SER A 894 12.65 16.35 -0.38
CA SER A 894 12.91 15.90 -1.75
C SER A 894 12.20 14.56 -1.99
N SER A 895 10.87 14.61 -2.01
CA SER A 895 10.05 13.40 -2.09
C SER A 895 9.94 12.85 -3.52
N PRO A 896 10.08 11.53 -3.70
CA PRO A 896 9.85 10.89 -4.99
C PRO A 896 8.36 10.66 -5.31
N GLU A 897 7.47 10.65 -4.30
CA GLU A 897 6.18 9.95 -4.37
C GLU A 897 4.97 10.85 -4.10
N ILE A 898 3.86 10.57 -4.77
CA ILE A 898 2.58 11.27 -4.61
C ILE A 898 1.77 10.58 -3.52
N LEU A 899 1.34 11.31 -2.49
CA LEU A 899 0.33 10.81 -1.55
C LEU A 899 -1.03 10.80 -2.25
N LEU A 900 -1.42 11.96 -2.76
CA LEU A 900 -2.66 12.15 -3.49
C LEU A 900 -2.58 13.36 -4.44
N ARG A 901 -3.06 13.18 -5.67
CA ARG A 901 -3.37 14.29 -6.58
C ARG A 901 -4.84 14.19 -6.99
N SER A 902 -5.55 15.32 -6.97
CA SER A 902 -6.90 15.45 -7.51
C SER A 902 -6.93 16.70 -8.40
N LYS A 903 -7.02 16.52 -9.73
CA LYS A 903 -7.13 17.64 -10.69
C LYS A 903 -8.35 17.45 -11.59
N ASN A 904 -9.20 18.46 -11.72
CA ASN A 904 -10.47 18.42 -12.45
C ASN A 904 -11.30 17.17 -12.10
N ARG A 905 -11.52 16.93 -10.80
CA ARG A 905 -12.21 15.76 -10.21
C ARG A 905 -11.61 14.37 -10.53
N LYS A 906 -10.44 14.30 -11.18
CA LYS A 906 -9.70 13.03 -11.40
C LYS A 906 -8.68 12.81 -10.31
N ILE A 907 -8.92 11.78 -9.50
CA ILE A 907 -8.02 11.28 -8.47
C ILE A 907 -6.88 10.52 -9.16
N THR A 908 -5.64 10.73 -8.70
CA THR A 908 -4.46 9.98 -9.11
C THR A 908 -3.63 9.61 -7.90
N ASN A 909 -3.28 8.33 -7.78
CA ASN A 909 -2.27 7.82 -6.86
C ASN A 909 -1.17 7.11 -7.68
N ARG A 910 0.09 7.25 -7.25
CA ARG A 910 1.25 6.66 -7.94
C ARG A 910 2.18 6.01 -6.91
N PRO A 911 1.97 4.71 -6.58
CA PRO A 911 2.91 3.98 -5.76
C PRO A 911 4.23 3.81 -6.51
N LEU A 912 5.32 3.84 -5.76
CA LEU A 912 6.68 3.54 -6.22
C LEU A 912 7.27 2.41 -5.38
N ALA A 913 7.87 1.41 -6.03
CA ALA A 913 8.64 0.35 -5.40
C ALA A 913 9.85 -0.01 -6.28
N GLY A 914 10.69 -0.96 -5.87
CA GLY A 914 11.80 -1.47 -6.69
C GLY A 914 12.83 -0.40 -7.06
N THR A 915 13.79 -0.13 -6.16
CA THR A 915 14.83 0.88 -6.39
C THR A 915 16.16 0.27 -6.84
N VAL A 916 16.62 0.64 -8.04
CA VAL A 916 17.98 0.33 -8.51
C VAL A 916 18.72 1.63 -8.85
N ARG A 917 20.05 1.65 -8.79
CA ARG A 917 20.87 2.80 -9.24
C ARG A 917 20.75 2.98 -10.76
N ARG A 918 21.08 4.16 -11.28
CA ARG A 918 21.31 4.34 -12.72
C ARG A 918 22.62 3.67 -13.15
N GLY A 919 22.64 3.10 -14.35
CA GLY A 919 23.84 2.51 -14.93
C GLY A 919 24.84 3.58 -15.37
N LYS A 920 26.15 3.31 -15.25
CA LYS A 920 27.20 4.23 -15.72
C LYS A 920 27.22 4.36 -17.25
N THR A 921 26.62 3.40 -17.95
CA THR A 921 26.43 3.45 -19.41
C THR A 921 24.96 3.15 -19.77
N PRO A 922 24.44 3.62 -20.92
CA PRO A 922 23.08 3.29 -21.36
C PRO A 922 22.82 1.78 -21.56
N LYS A 923 23.87 0.97 -21.79
CA LYS A 923 23.74 -0.50 -21.87
C LYS A 923 23.53 -1.14 -20.50
N GLU A 924 24.24 -0.63 -19.50
CA GLU A 924 24.13 -1.05 -18.10
C GLU A 924 22.79 -0.59 -17.50
N ASP A 925 22.33 0.63 -17.81
CA ASP A 925 21.04 1.16 -17.39
C ASP A 925 19.86 0.33 -17.94
N LEU A 926 19.94 -0.09 -19.21
CA LEU A 926 18.98 -1.02 -19.84
C LEU A 926 19.13 -2.48 -19.38
N MET A 927 20.20 -2.82 -18.66
CA MET A 927 20.38 -4.13 -18.04
C MET A 927 19.75 -4.13 -16.64
N GLN A 928 20.05 -3.11 -15.83
CA GLN A 928 19.49 -2.87 -14.51
C GLN A 928 17.95 -2.68 -14.54
N GLU A 929 17.42 -2.02 -15.57
CA GLU A 929 15.96 -1.96 -15.83
C GLU A 929 15.35 -3.36 -16.01
N LYS A 930 16.01 -4.25 -16.75
CA LYS A 930 15.50 -5.60 -17.02
C LYS A 930 15.65 -6.52 -15.83
N GLU A 931 16.76 -6.39 -15.11
CA GLU A 931 17.03 -7.08 -13.85
C GLU A 931 15.91 -6.75 -12.84
N LEU A 932 15.64 -5.46 -12.65
CA LEU A 932 14.57 -4.95 -11.79
C LEU A 932 13.16 -5.44 -12.22
N LEU A 933 12.85 -5.42 -13.51
CA LEU A 933 11.57 -5.94 -14.04
C LEU A 933 11.51 -7.48 -14.11
N SER A 934 12.61 -8.18 -13.79
CA SER A 934 12.66 -9.65 -13.67
C SER A 934 12.72 -10.12 -12.21
N ASP A 935 12.87 -9.21 -11.25
CA ASP A 935 12.82 -9.51 -9.82
C ASP A 935 11.36 -9.77 -9.42
N GLU A 936 11.02 -11.04 -9.26
CA GLU A 936 9.67 -11.49 -8.87
C GLU A 936 9.24 -10.93 -7.51
N LYS A 937 10.17 -10.66 -6.58
CA LYS A 937 9.86 -10.07 -5.27
C LYS A 937 9.47 -8.61 -5.43
N GLN A 938 10.31 -7.81 -6.10
CA GLN A 938 10.04 -6.38 -6.31
C GLN A 938 8.77 -6.17 -7.13
N CYS A 939 8.51 -7.02 -8.14
CA CYS A 939 7.26 -6.99 -8.89
C CYS A 939 6.05 -7.37 -8.03
N ALA A 940 6.15 -8.39 -7.17
CA ALA A 940 5.05 -8.80 -6.29
C ALA A 940 4.70 -7.74 -5.23
N GLU A 941 5.71 -7.13 -4.59
CA GLU A 941 5.51 -6.00 -3.66
C GLU A 941 4.85 -4.82 -4.37
N HIS A 942 5.35 -4.46 -5.56
CA HIS A 942 4.78 -3.37 -6.35
C HIS A 942 3.32 -3.62 -6.75
N ILE A 943 2.96 -4.85 -7.14
CA ILE A 943 1.57 -5.22 -7.46
C ILE A 943 0.66 -5.07 -6.23
N MET A 944 1.10 -5.51 -5.05
CA MET A 944 0.33 -5.35 -3.81
C MET A 944 0.11 -3.87 -3.45
N LEU A 945 1.12 -3.02 -3.66
CA LEU A 945 1.03 -1.58 -3.44
C LEU A 945 0.08 -0.91 -4.46
N VAL A 946 0.08 -1.36 -5.72
CA VAL A 946 -0.93 -0.96 -6.73
C VAL A 946 -2.34 -1.36 -6.30
N ASP A 947 -2.55 -2.57 -5.80
CA ASP A 947 -3.86 -3.00 -5.33
C ASP A 947 -4.33 -2.25 -4.07
N LEU A 948 -3.44 -1.86 -3.16
CA LEU A 948 -3.82 -0.97 -2.07
C LEU A 948 -4.18 0.44 -2.58
N GLY A 949 -3.41 0.99 -3.53
CA GLY A 949 -3.73 2.26 -4.19
C GLY A 949 -5.10 2.23 -4.91
N ARG A 950 -5.43 1.11 -5.57
CA ARG A 950 -6.76 0.87 -6.17
C ARG A 950 -7.86 0.80 -5.13
N ASN A 951 -7.61 0.16 -3.98
CA ASN A 951 -8.57 0.11 -2.87
C ASN A 951 -8.79 1.48 -2.22
N ASP A 952 -7.74 2.30 -2.09
CA ASP A 952 -7.86 3.65 -1.52
C ASP A 952 -8.59 4.61 -2.47
N VAL A 953 -8.18 4.67 -3.75
CA VAL A 953 -8.88 5.45 -4.78
C VAL A 953 -10.33 4.97 -4.95
N GLY A 954 -10.58 3.66 -4.87
CA GLY A 954 -11.90 3.05 -5.02
C GLY A 954 -12.91 3.34 -3.92
N LYS A 955 -12.49 3.82 -2.73
CA LYS A 955 -13.42 4.26 -1.66
C LYS A 955 -14.21 5.52 -2.03
N VAL A 956 -13.62 6.37 -2.86
CA VAL A 956 -14.07 7.75 -3.14
C VAL A 956 -14.33 8.00 -4.64
N SER A 957 -14.13 6.99 -5.48
CA SER A 957 -14.33 7.09 -6.93
C SER A 957 -15.66 6.47 -7.39
N LYS A 958 -16.22 7.00 -8.47
CA LYS A 958 -17.42 6.47 -9.13
C LYS A 958 -17.23 4.99 -9.50
N PRO A 959 -18.20 4.09 -9.23
CA PRO A 959 -18.08 2.67 -9.54
C PRO A 959 -17.72 2.42 -11.02
N GLY A 960 -16.63 1.69 -11.26
CA GLY A 960 -16.13 1.40 -12.60
C GLY A 960 -15.20 2.45 -13.22
N SER A 961 -15.00 3.62 -12.59
CA SER A 961 -14.03 4.64 -13.06
C SER A 961 -12.58 4.36 -12.67
N VAL A 962 -12.33 3.36 -11.80
CA VAL A 962 -10.98 3.08 -11.26
C VAL A 962 -10.16 2.26 -12.25
N GLU A 963 -9.13 2.88 -12.82
CA GLU A 963 -8.24 2.29 -13.82
C GLU A 963 -6.77 2.27 -13.38
N VAL A 964 -5.98 1.38 -13.96
CA VAL A 964 -4.51 1.38 -13.86
C VAL A 964 -3.95 1.77 -15.22
N GLU A 965 -3.75 3.07 -15.44
CA GLU A 965 -3.31 3.65 -16.72
C GLU A 965 -1.91 3.14 -17.13
N LYS A 966 -1.03 2.95 -16.13
CA LYS A 966 0.33 2.43 -16.31
C LYS A 966 0.62 1.42 -15.22
N LEU A 967 1.07 0.24 -15.60
CA LEU A 967 1.49 -0.84 -14.70
C LEU A 967 2.97 -1.17 -14.94
N MET A 968 3.75 -1.28 -13.86
CA MET A 968 5.18 -1.64 -13.84
C MET A 968 6.04 -0.90 -14.89
N ASN A 969 5.88 0.42 -14.97
CA ASN A 969 6.67 1.30 -15.83
C ASN A 969 7.91 1.81 -15.08
N ILE A 970 9.10 1.83 -15.70
CA ILE A 970 10.29 2.39 -15.05
C ILE A 970 10.34 3.92 -15.17
N GLU A 971 10.36 4.62 -14.03
CA GLU A 971 10.66 6.05 -13.94
C GLU A 971 12.14 6.27 -13.58
N ARG A 972 12.82 7.09 -14.38
CA ARG A 972 14.27 7.32 -14.30
C ARG A 972 14.58 8.70 -13.71
N TYR A 973 15.33 8.70 -12.61
CA TYR A 973 15.84 9.89 -11.95
C TYR A 973 17.36 10.00 -12.16
N SER A 974 17.97 11.03 -11.59
CA SER A 974 19.39 11.37 -11.80
C SER A 974 20.36 10.32 -11.28
N HIS A 975 19.98 9.57 -10.23
CA HIS A 975 20.85 8.61 -9.55
C HIS A 975 20.21 7.23 -9.31
N VAL A 976 18.88 7.12 -9.44
CA VAL A 976 18.11 5.87 -9.29
C VAL A 976 17.04 5.73 -10.38
N MET A 977 16.53 4.52 -10.56
CA MET A 977 15.28 4.25 -11.26
C MET A 977 14.33 3.46 -10.33
N HIS A 978 13.02 3.65 -10.52
CA HIS A 978 11.96 3.05 -9.72
C HIS A 978 10.92 2.37 -10.59
N ILE A 979 10.33 1.28 -10.11
CA ILE A 979 9.07 0.75 -10.67
C ILE A 979 7.94 1.71 -10.26
N SER A 980 7.21 2.23 -11.24
CA SER A 980 6.05 3.10 -11.05
C SER A 980 4.79 2.48 -11.62
N SER A 981 3.64 2.88 -11.08
CA SER A 981 2.33 2.62 -11.67
C SER A 981 1.40 3.77 -11.36
N THR A 982 0.44 4.04 -12.22
CA THR A 982 -0.49 5.17 -12.07
C THR A 982 -1.91 4.62 -11.99
N VAL A 983 -2.52 4.76 -10.80
CA VAL A 983 -3.91 4.42 -10.51
C VAL A 983 -4.73 5.71 -10.61
N LYS A 984 -5.84 5.67 -11.34
CA LYS A 984 -6.76 6.80 -11.52
C LYS A 984 -8.18 6.42 -11.16
N GLY A 985 -8.99 7.41 -10.82
CA GLY A 985 -10.42 7.29 -10.60
C GLY A 985 -11.12 8.65 -10.71
N GLU A 986 -12.43 8.65 -10.96
CA GLU A 986 -13.24 9.88 -11.00
C GLU A 986 -13.95 10.06 -9.68
N LEU A 987 -13.72 11.18 -8.98
CA LEU A 987 -14.28 11.49 -7.67
C LEU A 987 -15.83 11.48 -7.69
N LEU A 988 -16.46 10.80 -6.74
CA LEU A 988 -17.92 10.79 -6.52
C LEU A 988 -18.47 12.22 -6.41
N ASP A 989 -19.59 12.52 -7.08
CA ASP A 989 -20.05 13.90 -7.33
C ASP A 989 -20.36 14.70 -6.06
N ASP A 990 -20.73 14.02 -4.98
CA ASP A 990 -20.98 14.54 -3.62
C ASP A 990 -19.71 14.70 -2.76
N LEU A 991 -18.55 14.24 -3.23
CA LEU A 991 -17.28 14.29 -2.51
C LEU A 991 -16.31 15.38 -3.02
N THR A 992 -15.44 15.81 -2.11
CA THR A 992 -14.38 16.81 -2.33
C THR A 992 -12.98 16.19 -2.36
N SER A 993 -11.96 16.98 -2.69
CA SER A 993 -10.56 16.56 -2.59
C SER A 993 -10.12 16.29 -1.13
N TRP A 994 -10.74 16.93 -0.14
CA TRP A 994 -10.52 16.62 1.28
C TRP A 994 -10.97 15.21 1.63
N ASP A 995 -12.05 14.70 1.04
CA ASP A 995 -12.55 13.34 1.26
C ASP A 995 -11.66 12.28 0.62
N ALA A 996 -11.11 12.59 -0.55
CA ALA A 996 -10.07 11.76 -1.16
C ALA A 996 -8.79 11.72 -0.29
N LEU A 997 -8.41 12.84 0.36
CA LEU A 997 -7.26 12.89 1.28
C LEU A 997 -7.52 12.05 2.54
N ARG A 998 -8.71 12.17 3.15
CA ARG A 998 -9.18 11.32 4.27
C ARG A 998 -9.09 9.83 3.92
N ALA A 999 -9.45 9.43 2.70
CA ALA A 999 -9.41 8.03 2.26
C ALA A 999 -8.00 7.50 1.96
N ALA A 1000 -7.09 8.36 1.49
CA ALA A 1000 -5.71 8.03 1.13
C ALA A 1000 -4.76 7.92 2.32
N LEU A 1001 -4.95 8.73 3.37
CA LEU A 1001 -4.03 8.83 4.51
C LEU A 1001 -3.94 7.54 5.38
N PRO A 1002 -2.72 7.14 5.81
CA PRO A 1002 -1.47 7.21 5.07
C PRO A 1002 -1.47 6.18 3.93
N VAL A 1003 -0.65 6.35 2.90
CA VAL A 1003 -0.56 5.38 1.79
C VAL A 1003 0.16 4.09 2.20
N GLY A 1004 -0.02 3.02 1.41
CA GLY A 1004 0.52 1.69 1.69
C GLY A 1004 2.04 1.63 1.80
N THR A 1005 2.74 2.35 0.91
CA THR A 1005 4.22 2.44 0.81
C THR A 1005 4.92 2.95 2.07
N VAL A 1006 4.16 3.48 3.04
CA VAL A 1006 4.68 3.93 4.34
C VAL A 1006 3.93 3.37 5.54
N SER A 1007 3.00 2.43 5.36
CA SER A 1007 2.22 1.84 6.45
C SER A 1007 2.24 0.31 6.37
N GLY A 1008 1.58 -0.26 5.36
CA GLY A 1008 1.55 -1.69 5.09
C GLY A 1008 0.17 -2.18 4.64
N ALA A 1009 -0.01 -3.50 4.66
CA ALA A 1009 -1.24 -4.16 4.22
C ALA A 1009 -1.58 -5.33 5.16
N PRO A 1010 -2.82 -5.46 5.69
CA PRO A 1010 -3.91 -4.48 5.63
C PRO A 1010 -3.58 -3.20 6.42
N LYS A 1011 -3.82 -2.02 5.80
CA LYS A 1011 -3.38 -0.69 6.29
C LYS A 1011 -3.59 -0.47 7.79
N VAL A 1012 -4.83 -0.60 8.27
CA VAL A 1012 -5.18 -0.36 9.69
C VAL A 1012 -4.46 -1.33 10.64
N LYS A 1013 -4.25 -2.57 10.23
CA LYS A 1013 -3.58 -3.57 11.08
C LYS A 1013 -2.07 -3.35 11.14
N ALA A 1014 -1.45 -2.91 10.04
CA ALA A 1014 -0.06 -2.47 10.05
C ALA A 1014 0.13 -1.24 10.97
N MET A 1015 -0.80 -0.27 10.94
CA MET A 1015 -0.74 0.89 11.85
C MET A 1015 -0.93 0.52 13.33
N GLU A 1016 -1.81 -0.43 13.67
CA GLU A 1016 -1.94 -1.01 15.03
C GLU A 1016 -0.64 -1.68 15.55
N LEU A 1017 0.31 -1.99 14.66
CA LEU A 1017 1.60 -2.59 15.01
C LEU A 1017 2.73 -1.55 14.99
N ILE A 1018 2.71 -0.59 14.05
CA ILE A 1018 3.61 0.59 14.06
C ILE A 1018 3.51 1.32 15.40
N ASP A 1019 2.29 1.54 15.92
CA ASP A 1019 2.04 2.19 17.22
C ASP A 1019 2.58 1.41 18.44
N LYS A 1020 3.05 0.17 18.27
CA LYS A 1020 3.75 -0.61 19.32
C LYS A 1020 5.26 -0.69 19.11
N LEU A 1021 5.67 -0.83 17.85
CA LEU A 1021 7.03 -1.16 17.43
C LEU A 1021 7.91 0.10 17.27
N GLU A 1022 7.30 1.27 17.04
CA GLU A 1022 8.00 2.55 17.01
C GLU A 1022 7.91 3.29 18.34
N VAL A 1023 9.06 3.79 18.81
CA VAL A 1023 9.21 4.40 20.15
C VAL A 1023 8.49 5.77 20.27
N THR A 1024 8.33 6.50 19.16
CA THR A 1024 7.85 7.90 19.16
C THR A 1024 7.02 8.21 17.91
N ARG A 1025 6.15 9.22 17.99
CA ARG A 1025 5.27 9.62 16.87
C ARG A 1025 6.09 10.02 15.65
N ARG A 1026 5.60 9.66 14.45
CA ARG A 1026 6.22 10.04 13.17
C ARG A 1026 6.10 11.54 12.89
N GLY A 1027 4.97 12.16 13.24
CA GLY A 1027 4.73 13.57 12.95
C GLY A 1027 4.70 13.80 11.44
N PRO A 1028 5.46 14.77 10.89
CA PRO A 1028 5.46 15.03 9.44
C PRO A 1028 5.86 13.83 8.57
N TYR A 1029 6.78 12.97 9.01
CA TYR A 1029 7.23 11.80 8.24
C TYR A 1029 6.08 10.81 8.00
N SER A 1030 5.99 10.22 6.80
CA SER A 1030 4.86 9.39 6.34
C SER A 1030 3.49 10.08 6.26
N GLY A 1031 3.39 11.36 6.65
CA GLY A 1031 2.28 12.24 6.29
C GLY A 1031 2.44 12.77 4.87
N GLY A 1032 1.92 13.96 4.58
CA GLY A 1032 2.11 14.63 3.29
C GLY A 1032 2.26 16.14 3.38
N PHE A 1033 2.80 16.75 2.33
CA PHE A 1033 2.93 18.19 2.18
C PHE A 1033 2.53 18.62 0.76
N GLY A 1034 2.01 19.83 0.60
CA GLY A 1034 1.56 20.33 -0.71
C GLY A 1034 0.47 21.39 -0.58
N GLY A 1035 -0.40 21.49 -1.60
CA GLY A 1035 -1.44 22.52 -1.67
C GLY A 1035 -2.80 22.04 -2.14
N ILE A 1036 -3.83 22.79 -1.73
CA ILE A 1036 -5.23 22.69 -2.17
C ILE A 1036 -5.60 24.07 -2.70
N SER A 1037 -5.77 24.19 -4.02
CA SER A 1037 -6.12 25.48 -4.63
C SER A 1037 -7.55 25.88 -4.30
N PHE A 1038 -7.86 27.18 -4.35
CA PHE A 1038 -9.23 27.70 -4.25
C PHE A 1038 -10.22 26.92 -5.13
N ASN A 1039 -9.79 26.53 -6.34
CA ASN A 1039 -10.54 25.72 -7.30
C ASN A 1039 -10.85 24.26 -6.87
N GLY A 1040 -10.48 23.83 -5.66
CA GLY A 1040 -10.67 22.47 -5.14
C GLY A 1040 -9.64 21.44 -5.62
N ASP A 1041 -8.85 21.76 -6.65
CA ASP A 1041 -7.74 20.94 -7.13
C ASP A 1041 -6.64 20.83 -6.04
N MET A 1042 -6.10 19.62 -5.86
CA MET A 1042 -5.19 19.26 -4.77
C MET A 1042 -3.97 18.51 -5.30
N ASP A 1043 -2.79 18.83 -4.79
CA ASP A 1043 -1.55 18.08 -5.05
C ASP A 1043 -0.72 17.95 -3.76
N ILE A 1044 -0.70 16.75 -3.19
CA ILE A 1044 -0.03 16.42 -1.93
C ILE A 1044 1.05 15.36 -2.20
N ALA A 1045 2.30 15.74 -2.01
CA ALA A 1045 3.44 14.85 -1.99
C ALA A 1045 3.46 14.04 -0.68
N LEU A 1046 4.01 12.82 -0.73
CA LEU A 1046 4.25 12.03 0.46
C LEU A 1046 5.47 12.58 1.22
N SER A 1047 5.42 12.67 2.55
CA SER A 1047 6.52 13.19 3.39
C SER A 1047 7.66 12.18 3.57
N LEU A 1048 8.23 11.73 2.45
CA LEU A 1048 9.45 10.94 2.35
C LEU A 1048 10.65 11.83 2.06
N ARG A 1049 11.86 11.32 2.35
CA ARG A 1049 13.14 12.01 2.11
C ARG A 1049 13.10 13.49 2.57
N THR A 1050 12.59 13.69 3.80
CA THR A 1050 12.30 15.00 4.38
C THR A 1050 13.06 15.16 5.69
N MET A 1051 13.73 16.29 5.85
CA MET A 1051 14.38 16.71 7.10
C MET A 1051 13.46 17.68 7.84
N VAL A 1052 13.28 17.46 9.14
CA VAL A 1052 12.45 18.31 10.00
C VAL A 1052 13.34 19.09 10.97
N PHE A 1053 13.22 20.41 10.97
CA PHE A 1053 13.94 21.32 11.86
C PHE A 1053 12.94 22.04 12.78
N PRO A 1054 12.78 21.62 14.05
CA PRO A 1054 11.93 22.33 15.01
C PRO A 1054 12.38 23.79 15.21
N THR A 1055 11.44 24.74 15.18
CA THR A 1055 11.73 26.17 15.44
C THR A 1055 11.70 26.53 16.92
N ASN A 1056 11.00 25.72 17.73
CA ASN A 1056 10.88 25.87 19.19
C ASN A 1056 12.25 26.14 19.84
N THR A 1057 12.38 27.28 20.53
CA THR A 1057 13.64 27.70 21.16
C THR A 1057 14.05 26.70 22.23
N ARG A 1058 15.13 25.95 21.99
CA ARG A 1058 15.73 25.10 23.03
C ARG A 1058 16.54 25.96 24.01
N TYR A 1059 16.31 25.72 25.30
CA TYR A 1059 17.10 26.28 26.41
C TYR A 1059 18.22 25.31 26.86
N ASP A 1060 18.63 24.36 25.99
CA ASP A 1060 19.67 23.36 26.27
C ASP A 1060 21.11 23.93 26.19
N THR A 1061 21.25 25.23 25.93
CA THR A 1061 22.50 25.98 26.10
C THR A 1061 22.32 27.11 27.11
N LEU A 1062 23.23 27.20 28.09
CA LEU A 1062 23.19 28.20 29.17
C LEU A 1062 23.47 29.65 28.69
N TYR A 1063 23.77 29.83 27.40
CA TYR A 1063 24.27 31.07 26.82
C TYR A 1063 23.34 31.59 25.72
N SER A 1064 22.54 32.61 26.05
CA SER A 1064 21.90 33.46 25.03
C SER A 1064 22.99 34.26 24.31
N TYR A 1065 23.49 33.74 23.19
CA TYR A 1065 24.50 34.40 22.37
C TYR A 1065 23.92 35.66 21.69
N LYS A 1066 24.03 36.80 22.36
CA LYS A 1066 23.64 38.14 21.86
C LYS A 1066 24.56 38.68 20.75
N HIS A 1067 24.96 37.83 19.81
CA HIS A 1067 25.77 38.18 18.64
C HIS A 1067 24.98 37.86 17.36
N PRO A 1068 24.40 38.88 16.67
CA PRO A 1068 23.61 38.71 15.45
C PRO A 1068 24.45 38.38 14.19
N GLN A 1069 25.55 37.64 14.37
CA GLN A 1069 26.46 37.17 13.32
C GLN A 1069 26.96 35.74 13.56
N ARG A 1070 26.52 35.05 14.63
CA ARG A 1070 26.82 33.63 14.84
C ARG A 1070 25.64 32.77 14.42
N ARG A 1071 25.88 31.90 13.44
CA ARG A 1071 25.00 30.76 13.09
C ARG A 1071 24.68 29.95 14.35
N ARG A 1072 23.41 29.56 14.51
CA ARG A 1072 22.96 28.74 15.64
C ARG A 1072 23.11 27.26 15.28
N GLU A 1073 23.48 26.42 16.25
CA GLU A 1073 23.40 24.96 16.10
C GLU A 1073 21.92 24.59 15.94
N GLY A 1074 21.59 23.81 14.91
CA GLY A 1074 20.28 23.23 14.67
C GLY A 1074 20.34 21.71 14.65
N ILE A 1075 19.20 21.06 14.88
CA ILE A 1075 19.08 19.60 14.75
C ILE A 1075 18.15 19.31 13.56
N ALA A 1076 18.72 18.69 12.52
CA ALA A 1076 17.96 18.05 11.47
C ALA A 1076 17.50 16.68 11.97
N HIS A 1077 16.20 16.48 12.12
CA HIS A 1077 15.64 15.16 12.34
C HIS A 1077 15.38 14.49 10.98
N ILE A 1078 15.91 13.28 10.80
CA ILE A 1078 15.93 12.55 9.53
C ILE A 1078 15.27 11.19 9.77
N GLN A 1079 14.02 11.01 9.38
CA GLN A 1079 13.29 9.75 9.57
C GLN A 1079 13.26 8.92 8.27
N ALA A 1080 13.56 7.63 8.40
CA ALA A 1080 13.65 6.68 7.29
C ALA A 1080 13.14 5.31 7.73
N GLY A 1081 12.62 4.53 6.79
CA GLY A 1081 11.98 3.23 7.04
C GLY A 1081 12.07 2.29 5.86
N ALA A 1082 11.82 1.01 6.10
CA ALA A 1082 11.97 -0.10 5.15
C ALA A 1082 10.76 -1.06 5.20
N GLY A 1083 10.51 -1.77 4.11
CA GLY A 1083 9.33 -2.60 3.91
C GLY A 1083 9.54 -4.03 4.41
N VAL A 1084 9.01 -4.36 5.59
CA VAL A 1084 9.14 -5.70 6.17
C VAL A 1084 8.13 -6.65 5.54
N VAL A 1085 8.64 -7.72 4.93
CA VAL A 1085 7.90 -8.85 4.34
C VAL A 1085 8.41 -10.18 4.92
N ALA A 1086 7.74 -11.30 4.61
CA ALA A 1086 8.03 -12.61 5.21
C ALA A 1086 9.48 -13.09 5.02
N ASP A 1087 10.15 -12.68 3.95
CA ASP A 1087 11.54 -13.03 3.63
C ASP A 1087 12.57 -11.94 4.02
N SER A 1088 12.14 -10.77 4.51
CA SER A 1088 13.02 -9.65 4.91
C SER A 1088 14.13 -10.06 5.88
N ASN A 1089 15.32 -9.47 5.72
CA ASN A 1089 16.47 -9.70 6.60
C ASN A 1089 16.69 -8.47 7.51
N PRO A 1090 16.57 -8.59 8.84
CA PRO A 1090 16.70 -7.44 9.76
C PRO A 1090 17.99 -6.62 9.58
N GLU A 1091 19.11 -7.25 9.21
CA GLU A 1091 20.36 -6.53 8.93
C GLU A 1091 20.26 -5.64 7.69
N ASP A 1092 19.53 -6.07 6.66
CA ASP A 1092 19.38 -5.34 5.41
C ASP A 1092 18.27 -4.27 5.50
N GLU A 1093 17.18 -4.51 6.25
CA GLU A 1093 16.17 -3.49 6.56
C GLU A 1093 16.78 -2.31 7.36
N GLN A 1094 17.65 -2.61 8.33
CA GLN A 1094 18.43 -1.60 9.06
C GLN A 1094 19.35 -0.83 8.11
N ARG A 1095 20.08 -1.54 7.25
CA ARG A 1095 21.01 -0.97 6.25
C ARG A 1095 20.28 -0.07 5.26
N GLU A 1096 19.05 -0.42 4.87
CA GLU A 1096 18.20 0.38 3.99
C GLU A 1096 17.75 1.68 4.66
N CYS A 1097 17.35 1.64 5.94
CA CYS A 1097 17.03 2.85 6.71
C CYS A 1097 18.22 3.81 6.80
N GLU A 1098 19.41 3.28 7.09
CA GLU A 1098 20.65 4.06 7.13
C GLU A 1098 21.01 4.65 5.76
N ASN A 1099 20.90 3.87 4.68
CA ASN A 1099 21.15 4.33 3.30
C ASN A 1099 20.16 5.42 2.87
N LYS A 1100 18.88 5.28 3.19
CA LYS A 1100 17.83 6.27 2.92
C LYS A 1100 18.08 7.59 3.66
N ALA A 1101 18.54 7.52 4.92
CA ALA A 1101 18.89 8.71 5.70
C ALA A 1101 20.22 9.37 5.26
N ALA A 1102 21.23 8.58 4.88
CA ALA A 1102 22.55 9.07 4.45
C ALA A 1102 22.49 9.97 3.20
N ALA A 1103 21.50 9.78 2.31
CA ALA A 1103 21.28 10.66 1.17
C ALA A 1103 20.93 12.11 1.59
N LEU A 1104 20.22 12.28 2.71
CA LEU A 1104 19.88 13.58 3.28
C LEU A 1104 21.03 14.15 4.13
N ALA A 1105 21.74 13.29 4.88
CA ALA A 1105 22.95 13.70 5.61
C ALA A 1105 23.98 14.36 4.67
N ARG A 1106 24.19 13.82 3.46
CA ARG A 1106 25.07 14.45 2.46
C ARG A 1106 24.61 15.83 1.97
N ALA A 1107 23.32 16.16 2.02
CA ALA A 1107 22.86 17.51 1.71
C ALA A 1107 23.26 18.49 2.81
N ILE A 1108 23.29 18.04 4.07
CA ILE A 1108 23.84 18.80 5.19
C ILE A 1108 25.35 18.94 5.04
N ASP A 1109 26.08 17.84 4.82
CA ASP A 1109 27.55 17.86 4.66
C ASP A 1109 27.99 18.76 3.48
N LEU A 1110 27.24 18.76 2.37
CA LEU A 1110 27.47 19.68 1.25
C LEU A 1110 27.17 21.13 1.61
N ALA A 1111 26.11 21.41 2.38
CA ALA A 1111 25.82 22.76 2.85
C ALA A 1111 26.93 23.26 3.80
N GLU A 1112 27.38 22.43 4.74
CA GLU A 1112 28.45 22.79 5.66
C GLU A 1112 29.78 23.07 4.93
N SER A 1113 30.20 22.17 4.05
CA SER A 1113 31.42 22.36 3.24
C SER A 1113 31.31 23.46 2.17
N SER A 1114 30.10 23.88 1.78
CA SER A 1114 29.90 25.00 0.84
C SER A 1114 29.81 26.36 1.51
N PHE A 1115 29.20 26.44 2.71
CA PHE A 1115 28.80 27.71 3.34
C PHE A 1115 29.46 28.01 4.70
N LEU A 1116 30.12 27.02 5.33
CA LEU A 1116 30.87 27.20 6.59
C LEU A 1116 32.39 27.16 6.37
N GLU A 1117 32.87 26.25 5.52
CA GLU A 1117 34.30 26.19 5.16
C GLU A 1117 34.69 27.38 4.27
N THR A 1118 35.25 28.43 4.87
CA THR A 1118 35.92 29.48 4.10
C THR A 1118 37.06 28.86 3.28
N PRO A 1119 37.12 29.06 1.94
CA PRO A 1119 38.25 28.60 1.16
C PRO A 1119 39.52 29.31 1.64
N GLU A 1120 40.59 28.57 1.89
CA GLU A 1120 41.90 29.16 2.14
C GLU A 1120 42.29 29.99 0.92
N VAL A 1121 42.36 31.31 1.09
CA VAL A 1121 42.90 32.20 0.07
C VAL A 1121 44.41 31.97 0.03
N THR A 1122 44.82 31.08 -0.86
CA THR A 1122 46.21 30.84 -1.25
C THR A 1122 46.80 32.09 -1.90
N ARG A 1123 47.10 33.08 -1.06
CA ARG A 1123 47.89 34.25 -1.45
C ARG A 1123 49.19 33.71 -2.06
N PRO A 1124 49.49 33.99 -3.33
CA PRO A 1124 50.80 33.62 -3.87
C PRO A 1124 51.86 34.32 -3.04
N ARG A 1125 52.88 33.58 -2.58
CA ARG A 1125 54.07 34.20 -2.01
C ARG A 1125 54.76 34.99 -3.11
N ILE A 1126 54.52 36.30 -3.14
CA ILE A 1126 55.33 37.23 -3.92
C ILE A 1126 56.71 37.20 -3.26
N ASN A 1127 57.66 36.54 -3.92
CA ASN A 1127 59.06 36.61 -3.54
C ASN A 1127 59.54 38.03 -3.87
N ASN A 1128 59.56 38.91 -2.87
CA ASN A 1128 60.31 40.17 -2.96
C ASN A 1128 61.80 39.82 -3.00
N VAL A 1129 62.34 39.70 -4.22
CA VAL A 1129 63.77 39.82 -4.48
C VAL A 1129 64.02 41.29 -4.80
N LEU A 1130 64.70 41.99 -3.90
CA LEU A 1130 65.72 43.03 -4.17
C LEU A 1130 66.17 43.65 -2.83
N GLU A 1131 67.49 43.67 -2.66
CA GLU A 1131 68.34 44.47 -1.75
C GLU A 1131 67.82 44.76 -0.32
#